data_AF-A0AAF0JCG8-F1
#
_entry.id   AF-A0AAF0JCG8-F1
#
_cell.length_a   1.000
_cell.length_b   1.000
_cell.length_c   1.000
_cell.angle_alpha   90.00
_cell.angle_beta   90.00
_cell.angle_gamma   90.00
#
_symmetry.space_group_name_H-M   'P 1'
#
loop_
_entity.id
_entity.type
_entity.pdbx_description
1 polymer ?
#
loop_
_entity_poly.entity_id
_entity_poly.type
_entity_poly.pdbx_seq_one_letter_code
_entity_poly.pdbx_strand_id
1 'polypeptide(L)'
;MLAVSGNHVDPMNAFAQLYETSCSRNVLERINCSNTDILRMYLVVHDEANPNSDRSRSEALLDEVRKTYGLQCALLAINSAQQTDATLLSILRSEWNKPDLREAPISEPDTCLLSSTDRANIELFLREFVVKSLVPFLEKNLQHLNEQTGTARRGLTGRLLGAGRKWFSNKPQPEQVSSSGYDRQRNSYPAQSLVTQTRRLADLAFHLRDYRLAAEMYEIVRRDYEQDQATVYYASATEMLCLTRSLSTNKDTHLFDLYTSACDNYLLAPTGRLYALRLTFLFSAIQTKLGCAGDVARAFLRAADFTDEILRATVLESAALAFLCMSQPCVRKSAATLLESAEQFDACGQKEFASRCYSLAGPYFERKAWPAIRDYVLLKLARHAQNSGQSEEALAYVVQLFYNSNRGESQDREVIKLLLEQYKYSDTTRCIELPSPIWKSERSQIINSRTPAWDNFLEKNDLADLRHTSAASISIQDTLTLSLYAENPLHVPISVSGLKLAFREEGGKALGDSMVSHDFATMLLGPREARIVEVSVRIMRCGLYRLAGLEFILEDGIAIEQSLLKPGPRLNMTKAHRTSPHYAVDETLLVQINEDLPRLEIEMIHATSEAFVGEALNLTMRIHNKGAAPARLVEILREPTNCILGSDTKEIGLQDHTLPAQYVPTAKLFYEAEIAQDQSIELEWTLSLLTPVDICVEWLFLYKCPQNRTLTSFAQHRVNVKPLLVGNIAYKPTQQLSYLALMTLENQSDENINIDGISLLSSQWRASTQAGSYKLDNHQSTNYAISIERAATPRDETIPMALAAIGPLLGQSWPAFEPAEITCYASRIHGQGAAMPLASYIASHGLLRAKWVEETYFFLPKSVRQRAFLFVESNEVDFLVAWSLSDGRKGRTLLYGAQIGLRSDHPAELAKLNSITDTPSTSRALYAATVLEKAQLAEQLSASPLANFGDCISVDVDVLINWVIGSAL
;
A
#
# COMPACT_ATOMS: atom_id res chain seq x y z
N MET A 1 61.37 -11.22 -42.03
CA MET A 1 62.64 -10.47 -41.94
C MET A 1 63.75 -11.50 -41.94
N LEU A 2 64.78 -11.30 -42.76
CA LEU A 2 65.94 -12.18 -42.87
C LEU A 2 67.12 -11.39 -42.32
N ALA A 3 67.70 -11.80 -41.20
CA ALA A 3 68.74 -11.03 -40.52
C ALA A 3 70.05 -11.81 -40.49
N VAL A 4 71.15 -11.18 -40.88
CA VAL A 4 72.50 -11.76 -40.88
C VAL A 4 73.46 -10.76 -40.25
N SER A 5 74.39 -11.27 -39.42
CA SER A 5 75.44 -10.45 -38.84
C SER A 5 76.43 -9.98 -39.91
N GLY A 6 76.84 -8.71 -39.87
CA GLY A 6 77.88 -8.16 -40.74
C GLY A 6 79.25 -8.85 -40.61
N ASN A 7 79.47 -9.57 -39.51
CA ASN A 7 80.69 -10.34 -39.25
C ASN A 7 80.62 -11.81 -39.72
N HIS A 8 79.53 -12.23 -40.35
CA HIS A 8 79.41 -13.58 -40.87
C HIS A 8 80.51 -13.88 -41.90
N VAL A 9 81.05 -15.10 -41.90
CA VAL A 9 82.15 -15.51 -42.79
C VAL A 9 81.73 -15.43 -44.27
N ASP A 10 80.49 -15.81 -44.55
CA ASP A 10 79.86 -15.76 -45.88
C ASP A 10 78.42 -15.22 -45.77
N PRO A 11 78.23 -13.89 -45.69
CA PRO A 11 76.93 -13.30 -45.39
C PRO A 11 75.93 -13.44 -46.55
N MET A 12 76.41 -13.45 -47.80
CA MET A 12 75.55 -13.54 -48.98
C MET A 12 74.92 -14.93 -49.13
N ASN A 13 75.68 -15.99 -48.87
CA ASN A 13 75.16 -17.36 -48.82
C ASN A 13 74.21 -17.58 -47.62
N ALA A 14 74.51 -16.97 -46.47
CA ALA A 14 73.59 -17.00 -45.32
C ALA A 14 72.23 -16.35 -45.66
N PHE A 15 72.23 -15.20 -46.34
CA PHE A 15 70.99 -14.60 -46.84
C PHE A 15 70.28 -15.50 -47.87
N ALA A 16 71.01 -16.19 -48.75
CA ALA A 16 70.44 -17.13 -49.71
C ALA A 16 69.76 -18.33 -49.01
N GLN A 17 70.40 -18.92 -48.00
CA GLN A 17 69.83 -20.02 -47.21
C GLN A 17 68.58 -19.59 -46.44
N LEU A 18 68.61 -18.39 -45.84
CA LEU A 18 67.44 -17.81 -45.17
C LEU A 18 66.30 -17.54 -46.15
N TYR A 19 66.62 -17.09 -47.38
CA TYR A 19 65.64 -16.91 -48.44
C TYR A 19 64.99 -18.25 -48.84
N GLU A 20 65.78 -19.30 -49.09
CA GLU A 20 65.28 -20.64 -49.42
C GLU A 20 64.41 -21.24 -48.30
N THR A 21 64.81 -21.04 -47.05
CA THR A 21 64.03 -21.45 -45.88
C THR A 21 62.70 -20.69 -45.84
N SER A 22 62.71 -19.38 -46.12
CA SER A 22 61.48 -18.57 -46.20
C SER A 22 60.54 -18.96 -47.35
N CYS A 23 61.09 -19.63 -48.37
CA CYS A 23 60.34 -20.16 -49.52
C CYS A 23 59.87 -21.61 -49.32
N SER A 24 60.35 -22.30 -48.28
CA SER A 24 60.07 -23.72 -48.05
C SER A 24 58.61 -23.96 -47.62
N ARG A 25 57.95 -24.92 -48.29
CA ARG A 25 56.49 -25.17 -48.21
C ARG A 25 55.96 -25.59 -46.83
N ASN A 26 56.78 -26.19 -45.96
CA ASN A 26 56.34 -26.78 -44.69
C ASN A 26 55.76 -25.77 -43.67
N VAL A 27 56.21 -24.50 -43.68
CA VAL A 27 55.73 -23.48 -42.73
C VAL A 27 54.35 -22.92 -43.14
N LEU A 28 54.07 -22.87 -44.44
CA LEU A 28 52.86 -22.26 -45.00
C LEU A 28 51.76 -23.29 -45.33
N GLU A 29 52.11 -24.57 -45.50
CA GLU A 29 51.15 -25.68 -45.65
C GLU A 29 50.27 -25.88 -44.42
N ARG A 30 50.77 -25.63 -43.19
CA ARG A 30 49.96 -25.67 -41.97
C ARG A 30 48.79 -24.67 -41.98
N ILE A 31 48.81 -23.68 -42.87
CA ILE A 31 47.84 -22.56 -42.93
C ILE A 31 47.08 -22.55 -44.29
N ASN A 32 47.27 -23.54 -45.17
CA ASN A 32 46.66 -23.57 -46.52
C ASN A 32 46.89 -22.27 -47.35
N CYS A 33 47.94 -21.51 -47.04
CA CYS A 33 48.27 -20.27 -47.72
C CYS A 33 49.29 -20.54 -48.82
N SER A 34 48.87 -20.64 -50.09
CA SER A 34 49.77 -20.94 -51.21
C SER A 34 50.50 -19.71 -51.79
N ASN A 35 50.46 -18.55 -51.14
CA ASN A 35 51.05 -17.34 -51.71
C ASN A 35 52.53 -17.23 -51.35
N THR A 36 53.39 -17.31 -52.36
CA THR A 36 54.85 -17.16 -52.25
C THR A 36 55.30 -15.69 -52.24
N ASP A 37 54.39 -14.76 -52.55
CA ASP A 37 54.65 -13.32 -52.56
C ASP A 37 54.55 -12.75 -51.15
N ILE A 38 55.67 -12.78 -50.44
CA ILE A 38 55.86 -12.35 -49.06
C ILE A 38 56.93 -11.25 -49.04
N LEU A 39 56.67 -10.18 -48.29
CA LEU A 39 57.63 -9.09 -48.09
C LEU A 39 58.87 -9.58 -47.33
N ARG A 40 60.04 -9.42 -47.93
CA ARG A 40 61.32 -9.84 -47.35
C ARG A 40 62.21 -8.62 -47.10
N MET A 41 62.34 -8.25 -45.82
CA MET A 41 63.33 -7.26 -45.37
C MET A 41 64.63 -7.97 -45.02
N TYR A 42 65.72 -7.59 -45.70
CA TYR A 42 67.07 -8.08 -45.48
C TYR A 42 67.80 -7.14 -44.49
N LEU A 43 68.07 -7.64 -43.30
CA LEU A 43 68.66 -6.86 -42.22
C LEU A 43 70.11 -7.28 -42.02
N VAL A 44 71.04 -6.38 -42.29
CA VAL A 44 72.43 -6.53 -41.86
C VAL A 44 72.51 -6.02 -40.42
N VAL A 45 72.95 -6.86 -39.50
CA VAL A 45 73.09 -6.49 -38.08
C VAL A 45 74.56 -6.24 -37.78
N HIS A 46 74.90 -5.03 -37.36
CA HIS A 46 76.24 -4.66 -36.94
C HIS A 46 76.32 -4.62 -35.42
N ASP A 47 77.28 -5.33 -34.86
CA ASP A 47 77.53 -5.40 -33.42
C ASP A 47 78.67 -4.45 -33.06
N GLU A 48 78.33 -3.30 -32.47
CA GLU A 48 79.28 -2.23 -32.11
C GLU A 48 80.18 -2.65 -30.92
N ALA A 49 79.77 -3.63 -30.12
CA ALA A 49 80.57 -4.13 -29.00
C ALA A 49 81.63 -5.15 -29.43
N ASN A 50 81.53 -5.70 -30.64
CA ASN A 50 82.45 -6.74 -31.11
C ASN A 50 83.72 -6.10 -31.69
N PRO A 51 84.91 -6.28 -31.09
CA PRO A 51 86.15 -5.64 -31.54
C PRO A 51 86.63 -6.10 -32.93
N ASN A 52 86.11 -7.23 -33.43
CA ASN A 52 86.40 -7.74 -34.77
C ASN A 52 85.39 -7.26 -35.83
N SER A 53 84.41 -6.42 -35.46
CA SER A 53 83.45 -5.84 -36.40
C SER A 53 84.00 -4.56 -37.04
N ASP A 54 83.92 -4.49 -38.37
CA ASP A 54 84.19 -3.26 -39.12
C ASP A 54 82.88 -2.74 -39.70
N ARG A 55 82.52 -1.52 -39.30
CA ARG A 55 81.32 -0.83 -39.78
C ARG A 55 81.37 -0.59 -41.28
N SER A 56 82.54 -0.24 -41.82
CA SER A 56 82.74 0.00 -43.26
C SER A 56 82.46 -1.27 -44.07
N ARG A 57 82.84 -2.44 -43.53
CA ARG A 57 82.53 -3.75 -44.12
C ARG A 57 81.03 -4.05 -44.09
N SER A 58 80.34 -3.68 -43.00
CA SER A 58 78.89 -3.87 -42.87
C SER A 58 78.10 -2.95 -43.81
N GLU A 59 78.59 -1.73 -44.04
CA GLU A 59 78.04 -0.78 -45.02
C GLU A 59 78.29 -1.27 -46.47
N ALA A 60 79.49 -1.78 -46.77
CA ALA A 60 79.79 -2.39 -48.07
C ALA A 60 78.92 -3.63 -48.34
N LEU A 61 78.72 -4.48 -47.32
CA LEU A 61 77.81 -5.63 -47.39
C LEU A 61 76.36 -5.18 -47.63
N LEU A 62 75.90 -4.11 -46.97
CA LEU A 62 74.57 -3.56 -47.22
C LEU A 62 74.42 -3.15 -48.70
N ASP A 63 75.42 -2.49 -49.29
CA ASP A 63 75.38 -2.10 -50.70
C ASP A 63 75.38 -3.32 -51.64
N GLU A 64 76.07 -4.40 -51.28
CA GLU A 64 76.04 -5.66 -52.01
C GLU A 64 74.66 -6.35 -51.91
N VAL A 65 74.10 -6.44 -50.70
CA VAL A 65 72.73 -6.94 -50.44
C VAL A 65 71.71 -6.11 -51.21
N ARG A 66 71.88 -4.78 -51.24
CA ARG A 66 71.01 -3.85 -51.97
C ARG A 66 71.04 -4.09 -53.47
N LYS A 67 72.22 -4.37 -54.04
CA LYS A 67 72.37 -4.71 -55.46
C LYS A 67 71.74 -6.06 -55.81
N THR A 68 71.89 -7.05 -54.94
CA THR A 68 71.43 -8.42 -55.19
C THR A 68 69.93 -8.62 -54.93
N TYR A 69 69.44 -8.11 -53.80
CA TYR A 69 68.08 -8.37 -53.30
C TYR A 69 67.14 -7.16 -53.35
N GLY A 70 67.65 -5.99 -53.76
CA GLY A 70 66.89 -4.78 -53.96
C GLY A 70 66.84 -3.85 -52.74
N LEU A 71 65.95 -2.86 -52.82
CA LEU A 71 65.90 -1.73 -51.87
C LEU A 71 65.38 -2.07 -50.47
N GLN A 72 64.85 -3.27 -50.26
CA GLN A 72 64.30 -3.73 -48.98
C GLN A 72 65.40 -4.30 -48.08
N CYS A 73 66.39 -3.46 -47.81
CA CYS A 73 67.51 -3.79 -46.95
C CYS A 73 67.86 -2.64 -46.01
N ALA A 74 68.34 -2.97 -44.81
CA ALA A 74 68.79 -1.99 -43.83
C ALA A 74 69.99 -2.52 -43.05
N LEU A 75 70.80 -1.60 -42.55
CA LEU A 75 71.85 -1.86 -41.57
C LEU A 75 71.35 -1.40 -40.21
N LEU A 76 71.34 -2.30 -39.23
CA LEU A 76 70.96 -2.01 -37.85
C LEU A 76 72.19 -2.22 -36.96
N ALA A 77 72.72 -1.13 -36.44
CA ALA A 77 73.78 -1.16 -35.42
C ALA A 77 73.13 -1.36 -34.04
N ILE A 78 73.66 -2.34 -33.30
CA ILE A 78 73.24 -2.69 -31.94
C ILE A 78 74.47 -2.86 -31.04
N ASN A 79 74.23 -2.88 -29.73
CA ASN A 79 75.26 -3.06 -28.69
C ASN A 79 76.25 -1.88 -28.57
N SER A 80 75.79 -0.64 -28.66
CA SER A 80 76.66 0.54 -28.55
C SER A 80 76.94 1.00 -27.11
N ALA A 81 76.34 0.38 -26.10
CA ALA A 81 76.58 0.75 -24.70
C ALA A 81 77.93 0.21 -24.17
N GLN A 82 78.57 0.98 -23.29
CA GLN A 82 79.79 0.54 -22.60
C GLN A 82 79.51 -0.41 -21.44
N GLN A 83 78.30 -0.34 -20.86
CA GLN A 83 77.83 -1.19 -19.77
C GLN A 83 76.37 -1.53 -19.98
N THR A 84 75.93 -2.63 -19.37
CA THR A 84 74.57 -3.14 -19.48
C THR A 84 73.56 -2.23 -18.79
N ASP A 85 72.54 -1.76 -19.53
CA ASP A 85 71.43 -0.99 -18.97
C ASP A 85 70.35 -1.93 -18.40
N ALA A 86 70.19 -1.91 -17.08
CA ALA A 86 69.22 -2.74 -16.35
C ALA A 86 67.76 -2.52 -16.79
N THR A 87 67.42 -1.31 -17.22
CA THR A 87 66.06 -0.96 -17.66
C THR A 87 65.76 -1.62 -19.00
N LEU A 88 66.67 -1.50 -19.96
CA LEU A 88 66.52 -2.11 -21.29
C LEU A 88 66.55 -3.64 -21.22
N LEU A 89 67.41 -4.22 -20.38
CA LEU A 89 67.39 -5.65 -20.10
C LEU A 89 66.06 -6.14 -19.55
N SER A 90 65.44 -5.39 -18.63
CA SER A 90 64.14 -5.79 -18.05
C SER A 90 63.03 -5.82 -19.10
N ILE A 91 63.02 -4.84 -20.02
CA ILE A 91 62.08 -4.78 -21.14
C ILE A 91 62.31 -5.98 -22.07
N LEU A 92 63.56 -6.23 -22.46
CA LEU A 92 63.91 -7.37 -23.31
C LEU A 92 63.50 -8.70 -22.67
N ARG A 93 63.80 -8.93 -21.38
CA ARG A 93 63.40 -10.14 -20.66
C ARG A 93 61.88 -10.30 -20.61
N SER A 94 61.13 -9.21 -20.42
CA SER A 94 59.66 -9.25 -20.41
C SER A 94 59.07 -9.67 -21.76
N GLU A 95 59.69 -9.26 -22.87
CA GLU A 95 59.29 -9.67 -24.21
C GLU A 95 59.76 -11.09 -24.54
N TRP A 96 60.96 -11.47 -24.11
CA TRP A 96 61.56 -12.80 -24.32
C TRP A 96 60.81 -13.91 -23.57
N ASN A 97 60.21 -13.59 -22.43
CA ASN A 97 59.41 -14.51 -21.63
C ASN A 97 57.98 -14.73 -22.18
N LYS A 98 57.57 -14.00 -23.22
CA LYS A 98 56.28 -14.27 -23.88
C LYS A 98 56.39 -15.56 -24.70
N PRO A 99 55.35 -16.42 -24.72
CA PRO A 99 55.38 -17.66 -25.49
C PRO A 99 55.58 -17.36 -26.99
N ASP A 100 56.73 -17.77 -27.53
CA ASP A 100 57.01 -17.65 -28.97
C ASP A 100 56.36 -18.82 -29.72
N LEU A 101 55.30 -18.52 -30.48
CA LEU A 101 54.57 -19.48 -31.31
C LEU A 101 55.43 -20.12 -32.42
N ARG A 102 56.69 -19.67 -32.60
CA ARG A 102 57.64 -20.15 -33.60
C ARG A 102 58.65 -21.17 -33.04
N GLU A 103 58.58 -21.50 -31.75
CA GLU A 103 59.47 -22.47 -31.08
C GLU A 103 60.98 -22.17 -31.27
N ALA A 104 61.37 -20.89 -31.30
CA ALA A 104 62.78 -20.51 -31.46
C ALA A 104 63.61 -20.92 -30.22
N PRO A 105 64.87 -21.38 -30.40
CA PRO A 105 65.73 -21.76 -29.28
C PRO A 105 66.03 -20.55 -28.37
N ILE A 106 65.77 -20.73 -27.08
CA ILE A 106 65.89 -19.69 -26.05
C ILE A 106 67.35 -19.66 -25.57
N SER A 107 68.12 -18.66 -25.99
CA SER A 107 69.36 -18.27 -25.31
C SER A 107 69.07 -17.04 -24.45
N GLU A 108 69.47 -17.04 -23.18
CA GLU A 108 69.22 -15.92 -22.27
C GLU A 108 69.93 -14.65 -22.76
N PRO A 109 69.27 -13.47 -22.73
CA PRO A 109 69.81 -12.21 -23.27
C PRO A 109 70.83 -11.51 -22.34
N ASP A 110 71.46 -12.25 -21.42
CA ASP A 110 72.16 -11.73 -20.23
C ASP A 110 73.43 -10.89 -20.52
N THR A 111 73.88 -10.84 -21.77
CA THR A 111 75.09 -10.11 -22.19
C THR A 111 74.82 -8.98 -23.20
N CYS A 112 73.57 -8.51 -23.35
CA CYS A 112 73.22 -7.49 -24.34
C CYS A 112 73.62 -6.07 -23.89
N LEU A 113 74.36 -5.35 -24.73
CA LEU A 113 74.88 -4.00 -24.44
C LEU A 113 74.07 -2.91 -25.17
N LEU A 114 72.74 -3.02 -25.19
CA LEU A 114 71.90 -2.01 -25.84
C LEU A 114 71.96 -0.69 -25.09
N SER A 115 72.17 0.39 -25.83
CA SER A 115 72.01 1.76 -25.33
C SER A 115 70.62 2.32 -25.62
N SER A 116 70.27 3.45 -25.00
CA SER A 116 69.08 4.22 -25.38
C SER A 116 69.11 4.66 -26.86
N THR A 117 70.31 4.87 -27.40
CA THR A 117 70.52 5.19 -28.83
C THR A 117 70.19 3.98 -29.70
N ASP A 118 70.58 2.76 -29.31
CA ASP A 118 70.21 1.54 -30.05
C ASP A 118 68.71 1.34 -30.07
N ARG A 119 68.04 1.56 -28.93
CA ARG A 119 66.57 1.52 -28.87
C ARG A 119 65.96 2.52 -29.85
N ALA A 120 66.42 3.77 -29.86
CA ALA A 120 65.94 4.77 -30.79
C ALA A 120 66.19 4.36 -32.26
N ASN A 121 67.34 3.76 -32.55
CA ASN A 121 67.67 3.25 -33.89
C ASN A 121 66.76 2.08 -34.32
N ILE A 122 66.44 1.17 -33.41
CA ILE A 122 65.49 0.07 -33.64
C ILE A 122 64.09 0.63 -33.90
N GLU A 123 63.63 1.57 -33.07
CA GLU A 123 62.33 2.22 -33.25
C GLU A 123 62.25 2.98 -34.58
N LEU A 124 63.32 3.69 -34.96
CA LEU A 124 63.44 4.37 -36.25
C LEU A 124 63.42 3.37 -37.40
N PHE A 125 64.22 2.30 -37.35
CA PHE A 125 64.23 1.25 -38.37
C PHE A 125 62.84 0.64 -38.54
N LEU A 126 62.16 0.27 -37.45
CA LEU A 126 60.81 -0.29 -37.51
C LEU A 126 59.83 0.69 -38.13
N ARG A 127 59.90 1.97 -37.74
CA ARG A 127 59.06 3.03 -38.34
C ARG A 127 59.35 3.16 -39.84
N GLU A 128 60.60 3.18 -40.25
CA GLU A 128 60.98 3.26 -41.66
C GLU A 128 60.53 2.03 -42.45
N PHE A 129 60.72 0.82 -41.92
CA PHE A 129 60.26 -0.41 -42.54
C PHE A 129 58.74 -0.41 -42.74
N VAL A 130 57.99 -0.02 -41.70
CA VAL A 130 56.53 0.04 -41.76
C VAL A 130 56.06 1.04 -42.82
N VAL A 131 56.60 2.25 -42.80
CA VAL A 131 56.17 3.36 -43.68
C VAL A 131 56.64 3.15 -45.12
N LYS A 132 57.90 2.75 -45.34
CA LYS A 132 58.52 2.68 -46.68
C LYS A 132 58.33 1.33 -47.36
N SER A 133 58.07 0.25 -46.63
CA SER A 133 58.03 -1.10 -47.19
C SER A 133 56.74 -1.86 -46.89
N LEU A 134 56.36 -1.99 -45.61
CA LEU A 134 55.22 -2.85 -45.24
C LEU A 134 53.88 -2.28 -45.73
N VAL A 135 53.56 -1.04 -45.38
CA VAL A 135 52.29 -0.41 -45.79
C VAL A 135 52.18 -0.34 -47.33
N PRO A 136 53.19 0.16 -48.08
CA PRO A 136 53.12 0.18 -49.54
C PRO A 136 52.97 -1.22 -50.17
N PHE A 137 53.62 -2.24 -49.60
CA PHE A 137 53.46 -3.63 -50.06
C PHE A 137 52.04 -4.15 -49.84
N LEU A 138 51.46 -3.90 -48.66
CA LEU A 138 50.09 -4.30 -48.34
C LEU A 138 49.07 -3.57 -49.22
N GLU A 139 49.25 -2.26 -49.46
CA GLU A 139 48.40 -1.46 -50.34
C GLU A 139 48.47 -1.94 -51.79
N LYS A 140 49.69 -2.17 -52.31
CA LYS A 140 49.87 -2.73 -53.66
C LYS A 140 49.22 -4.10 -53.80
N ASN A 141 49.37 -4.97 -52.79
CA ASN A 141 48.75 -6.28 -52.81
C ASN A 141 47.23 -6.20 -52.76
N LEU A 142 46.67 -5.28 -51.95
CA LEU A 142 45.23 -5.03 -51.90
C LEU A 142 44.72 -4.54 -53.26
N GLN A 143 45.38 -3.57 -53.88
CA GLN A 143 45.03 -3.06 -55.20
C GLN A 143 45.06 -4.17 -56.26
N HIS A 144 46.15 -4.93 -56.30
CA HIS A 144 46.32 -6.03 -57.24
C HIS A 144 45.25 -7.12 -57.06
N LEU A 145 44.98 -7.54 -55.81
CA LEU A 145 43.91 -8.50 -55.51
C LEU A 145 42.53 -7.95 -55.89
N ASN A 146 42.27 -6.67 -55.65
CA ASN A 146 41.00 -6.02 -56.00
C ASN A 146 40.81 -5.94 -57.52
N GLU A 147 41.85 -5.61 -58.29
CA GLU A 147 41.82 -5.61 -59.75
C GLU A 147 41.62 -7.02 -60.33
N GLN A 148 42.35 -8.01 -59.79
CA GLN A 148 42.23 -9.40 -60.22
C GLN A 148 40.83 -9.97 -59.95
N THR A 149 40.32 -9.79 -58.73
CA THR A 149 38.98 -10.27 -58.35
C THR A 149 37.89 -9.52 -59.10
N GLY A 150 38.02 -8.20 -59.27
CA GLY A 150 37.10 -7.36 -60.05
C GLY A 150 37.04 -7.76 -61.52
N THR A 151 38.18 -8.04 -62.15
CA THR A 151 38.26 -8.48 -63.56
C THR A 151 37.67 -9.88 -63.74
N ALA A 152 38.03 -10.81 -62.86
CA ALA A 152 37.51 -12.17 -62.89
C ALA A 152 35.98 -12.21 -62.69
N ARG A 153 35.45 -11.41 -61.75
CA ARG A 153 34.00 -11.32 -61.49
C ARG A 153 33.23 -10.58 -62.60
N ARG A 154 33.81 -9.54 -63.23
CA ARG A 154 33.23 -8.88 -64.44
C ARG A 154 33.16 -9.82 -65.65
N GLY A 155 34.14 -10.71 -65.82
CA GLY A 155 34.13 -11.71 -66.88
C GLY A 155 33.10 -12.84 -66.67
N LEU A 156 32.72 -13.11 -65.42
CA LEU A 156 31.73 -14.13 -65.05
C LEU A 156 30.28 -13.63 -65.15
N THR A 157 30.01 -12.34 -64.85
CA THR A 157 28.69 -11.73 -65.10
C THR A 157 28.32 -11.74 -66.60
N GLY A 158 29.31 -11.69 -67.50
CA GLY A 158 29.10 -11.91 -68.93
C GLY A 158 28.71 -13.34 -69.34
N ARG A 159 28.99 -14.35 -68.50
CA ARG A 159 28.61 -15.76 -68.73
C ARG A 159 27.25 -16.14 -68.14
N LEU A 160 26.78 -15.42 -67.12
CA LEU A 160 25.45 -15.67 -66.51
C LEU A 160 24.28 -15.19 -67.39
N LEU A 161 24.50 -14.23 -68.30
CA LEU A 161 23.50 -13.83 -69.31
C LEU A 161 23.40 -14.82 -70.50
N GLY A 162 24.25 -15.86 -70.55
CA GLY A 162 24.19 -16.96 -71.53
C GLY A 162 23.40 -18.19 -71.07
N ALA A 163 22.98 -18.26 -69.81
CA ALA A 163 22.31 -19.43 -69.23
C ALA A 163 20.80 -19.53 -69.55
N GLY A 164 20.26 -18.66 -70.41
CA GLY A 164 18.90 -18.76 -70.94
C GLY A 164 18.72 -19.67 -72.16
N ARG A 165 19.80 -20.26 -72.71
CA ARG A 165 19.75 -21.07 -73.95
C ARG A 165 19.92 -22.59 -73.77
N LYS A 166 19.89 -23.12 -72.54
CA LYS A 166 19.97 -24.58 -72.29
C LYS A 166 18.67 -25.18 -71.73
N TRP A 167 17.52 -24.70 -72.18
CA TRP A 167 16.20 -25.29 -71.88
C TRP A 167 15.70 -26.31 -72.94
N PHE A 168 16.54 -26.72 -73.89
CA PHE A 168 16.18 -27.74 -74.90
C PHE A 168 17.36 -28.69 -75.21
N SER A 169 17.73 -29.57 -74.27
CA SER A 169 18.50 -30.78 -74.61
C SER A 169 18.47 -31.79 -73.47
N ASN A 170 17.68 -32.86 -73.65
CA ASN A 170 17.70 -34.05 -72.80
C ASN A 170 18.86 -34.97 -73.25
N LYS A 171 19.99 -34.90 -72.55
CA LYS A 171 20.98 -35.99 -72.49
C LYS A 171 21.52 -36.09 -71.05
N PRO A 172 21.69 -37.30 -70.50
CA PRO A 172 22.32 -37.48 -69.20
C PRO A 172 23.84 -37.39 -69.38
N GLN A 173 24.50 -36.50 -68.62
CA GLN A 173 25.96 -36.52 -68.45
C GLN A 173 26.39 -35.70 -67.21
N PRO A 174 27.63 -35.89 -66.72
CA PRO A 174 27.97 -36.36 -65.38
C PRO A 174 28.25 -35.21 -64.39
N GLU A 175 28.64 -35.59 -63.16
CA GLU A 175 28.99 -34.75 -62.00
C GLU A 175 29.39 -33.30 -62.34
N GLN A 176 28.55 -32.36 -61.90
CA GLN A 176 28.80 -30.92 -61.99
C GLN A 176 30.00 -30.54 -61.11
N VAL A 177 31.12 -30.23 -61.73
CA VAL A 177 32.22 -29.46 -61.10
C VAL A 177 31.69 -28.06 -60.82
N SER A 178 31.63 -27.67 -59.54
CA SER A 178 31.24 -26.32 -59.10
C SER A 178 32.09 -25.25 -59.79
N SER A 179 31.49 -24.17 -60.29
CA SER A 179 32.19 -23.05 -60.94
C SER A 179 33.18 -22.31 -60.02
N SER A 180 33.11 -22.56 -58.72
CA SER A 180 33.96 -22.01 -57.65
C SER A 180 35.18 -22.87 -57.30
N GLY A 181 35.23 -24.12 -57.78
CA GLY A 181 36.29 -25.07 -57.47
C GLY A 181 36.24 -25.68 -56.07
N TYR A 182 35.08 -25.73 -55.39
CA TYR A 182 34.95 -26.35 -54.06
C TYR A 182 35.17 -27.87 -54.11
N ASP A 183 36.13 -28.36 -53.33
CA ASP A 183 36.37 -29.80 -53.18
C ASP A 183 35.53 -30.33 -52.01
N ARG A 184 34.43 -31.03 -52.33
CA ARG A 184 33.53 -31.65 -51.34
C ARG A 184 34.16 -32.82 -50.59
N GLN A 185 35.13 -33.52 -51.18
CA GLN A 185 35.78 -34.65 -50.51
C GLN A 185 36.78 -34.15 -49.46
N ARG A 186 37.46 -33.05 -49.77
CA ARG A 186 38.41 -32.40 -48.84
C ARG A 186 37.79 -31.29 -48.00
N ASN A 187 36.50 -31.00 -48.21
CA ASN A 187 35.76 -29.90 -47.57
C ASN A 187 36.55 -28.58 -47.60
N SER A 188 37.17 -28.25 -48.75
CA SER A 188 38.13 -27.14 -48.86
C SER A 188 38.13 -26.46 -50.22
N TYR A 189 38.60 -25.21 -50.25
CA TYR A 189 38.79 -24.45 -51.47
C TYR A 189 40.27 -24.43 -51.90
N PRO A 190 40.57 -24.61 -53.20
CA PRO A 190 41.89 -24.39 -53.74
C PRO A 190 42.35 -22.95 -53.46
N ALA A 191 43.64 -22.78 -53.15
CA ALA A 191 44.17 -21.49 -52.74
C ALA A 191 44.11 -20.41 -53.84
N GLN A 192 44.15 -20.81 -55.11
CA GLN A 192 44.03 -19.90 -56.27
C GLN A 192 42.59 -19.73 -56.77
N SER A 193 41.58 -20.31 -56.09
CA SER A 193 40.18 -20.14 -56.48
C SER A 193 39.74 -18.68 -56.33
N LEU A 194 38.80 -18.23 -57.16
CA LEU A 194 38.26 -16.87 -57.08
C LEU A 194 37.66 -16.58 -55.70
N VAL A 195 37.00 -17.57 -55.11
CA VAL A 195 36.37 -17.49 -53.78
C VAL A 195 37.45 -17.28 -52.71
N THR A 196 38.53 -18.07 -52.72
CA THR A 196 39.66 -17.91 -51.79
C THR A 196 40.37 -16.56 -51.97
N GLN A 197 40.60 -16.11 -53.20
CA GLN A 197 41.23 -14.81 -53.46
C GLN A 197 40.32 -13.65 -53.01
N THR A 198 39.00 -13.77 -53.16
CA THR A 198 38.04 -12.77 -52.66
C THR A 198 38.02 -12.74 -51.13
N ARG A 199 38.04 -13.91 -50.47
CA ARG A 199 38.15 -14.00 -49.02
C ARG A 199 39.43 -13.35 -48.51
N ARG A 200 40.56 -13.65 -49.15
CA ARG A 200 41.87 -13.08 -48.83
C ARG A 200 41.90 -11.55 -49.00
N LEU A 201 41.27 -11.03 -50.05
CA LEU A 201 41.10 -9.59 -50.23
C LEU A 201 40.30 -8.98 -49.07
N ALA A 202 39.21 -9.63 -48.66
CA ALA A 202 38.40 -9.18 -47.52
C ALA A 202 39.20 -9.18 -46.20
N ASP A 203 39.93 -10.26 -45.92
CA ASP A 203 40.78 -10.38 -44.74
C ASP A 203 41.88 -9.29 -44.77
N LEU A 204 42.54 -9.05 -45.90
CA LEU A 204 43.57 -8.00 -46.04
C LEU A 204 42.99 -6.60 -45.84
N ALA A 205 41.84 -6.30 -46.44
CA ALA A 205 41.14 -5.03 -46.26
C ALA A 205 40.75 -4.81 -44.78
N PHE A 206 40.31 -5.87 -44.09
CA PHE A 206 40.00 -5.82 -42.66
C PHE A 206 41.23 -5.45 -41.82
N HIS A 207 42.39 -6.08 -42.08
CA HIS A 207 43.64 -5.77 -41.38
C HIS A 207 44.12 -4.33 -41.63
N LEU A 208 43.89 -3.80 -42.83
CA LEU A 208 44.17 -2.41 -43.19
C LEU A 208 43.09 -1.42 -42.70
N ARG A 209 42.08 -1.91 -41.96
CA ARG A 209 40.96 -1.13 -41.43
C ARG A 209 40.07 -0.48 -42.50
N ASP A 210 40.16 -0.95 -43.75
CA ASP A 210 39.16 -0.65 -44.78
C ASP A 210 37.95 -1.57 -44.59
N TYR A 211 37.19 -1.32 -43.51
CA TYR A 211 36.03 -2.14 -43.14
C TYR A 211 34.93 -2.10 -44.19
N ARG A 212 34.89 -1.04 -45.02
CA ARG A 212 33.92 -0.93 -46.11
C ARG A 212 34.23 -1.97 -47.19
N LEU A 213 35.44 -1.96 -47.73
CA LEU A 213 35.85 -2.95 -48.73
C LEU A 213 35.78 -4.37 -48.18
N ALA A 214 36.23 -4.56 -46.94
CA ALA A 214 36.17 -5.87 -46.28
C ALA A 214 34.72 -6.40 -46.19
N ALA A 215 33.77 -5.57 -45.74
CA ALA A 215 32.36 -5.99 -45.66
C ALA A 215 31.76 -6.30 -47.03
N GLU A 216 32.06 -5.50 -48.05
CA GLU A 216 31.62 -5.77 -49.43
C GLU A 216 32.14 -7.12 -49.94
N MET A 217 33.43 -7.41 -49.71
CA MET A 217 34.03 -8.67 -50.15
C MET A 217 33.57 -9.89 -49.32
N TYR A 218 33.36 -9.74 -48.01
CA TYR A 218 32.79 -10.79 -47.18
C TYR A 218 31.34 -11.12 -47.58
N GLU A 219 30.54 -10.11 -47.94
CA GLU A 219 29.18 -10.33 -48.43
C GLU A 219 29.17 -11.13 -49.75
N ILE A 220 30.08 -10.79 -50.66
CA ILE A 220 30.22 -11.50 -51.94
C ILE A 220 30.62 -12.96 -51.69
N VAL A 221 31.67 -13.20 -50.90
CA VAL A 221 32.16 -14.56 -50.67
C VAL A 221 31.16 -15.40 -49.86
N ARG A 222 30.39 -14.78 -48.96
CA ARG A 222 29.29 -15.44 -48.23
C ARG A 222 28.26 -16.03 -49.20
N ARG A 223 27.85 -15.29 -50.24
CA ARG A 223 26.89 -15.78 -51.25
C ARG A 223 27.46 -16.90 -52.10
N ASP A 224 28.76 -16.83 -52.43
CA ASP A 224 29.43 -17.91 -53.15
C ASP A 224 29.46 -19.20 -52.29
N TYR A 225 29.76 -19.09 -50.99
CA TYR A 225 29.72 -20.23 -50.06
C TYR A 225 28.32 -20.81 -49.89
N GLU A 226 27.28 -19.97 -49.88
CA GLU A 226 25.88 -20.39 -49.84
C GLU A 226 25.50 -21.19 -51.09
N GLN A 227 25.88 -20.69 -52.26
CA GLN A 227 25.65 -21.37 -53.54
C GLN A 227 26.31 -22.75 -53.58
N ASP A 228 27.52 -22.87 -53.02
CA ASP A 228 28.28 -24.13 -52.97
C ASP A 228 27.83 -25.10 -51.88
N GLN A 229 26.92 -24.67 -51.00
CA GLN A 229 26.51 -25.39 -49.78
C GLN A 229 27.69 -25.67 -48.83
N ALA A 230 28.67 -24.76 -48.78
CA ALA A 230 29.84 -24.84 -47.93
C ALA A 230 29.57 -24.20 -46.56
N THR A 231 28.75 -24.85 -45.73
CA THR A 231 28.15 -24.29 -44.49
C THR A 231 29.16 -23.69 -43.51
N VAL A 232 30.29 -24.35 -43.24
CA VAL A 232 31.31 -23.83 -42.30
C VAL A 232 32.00 -22.57 -42.86
N TYR A 233 32.26 -22.56 -44.16
CA TYR A 233 32.82 -21.37 -44.84
C TYR A 233 31.81 -20.22 -44.85
N TYR A 234 30.54 -20.51 -45.12
CA TYR A 234 29.45 -19.54 -45.02
C TYR A 234 29.37 -18.93 -43.61
N ALA A 235 29.37 -19.77 -42.57
CA ALA A 235 29.33 -19.31 -41.18
C ALA A 235 30.54 -18.41 -40.85
N SER A 236 31.75 -18.79 -41.29
CA SER A 236 32.97 -17.99 -41.08
C SER A 236 33.01 -16.67 -41.85
N ALA A 237 32.40 -16.62 -43.04
CA ALA A 237 32.22 -15.38 -43.80
C ALA A 237 31.21 -14.47 -43.12
N THR A 238 30.12 -15.06 -42.61
CA THR A 238 29.05 -14.33 -41.93
C THR A 238 29.52 -13.80 -40.57
N GLU A 239 30.32 -14.57 -39.82
CA GLU A 239 31.02 -14.13 -38.61
C GLU A 239 31.87 -12.90 -38.90
N MET A 240 32.79 -12.99 -39.88
CA MET A 240 33.66 -11.84 -40.20
C MET A 240 32.89 -10.66 -40.75
N LEU A 241 31.84 -10.87 -41.55
CA LEU A 241 30.97 -9.80 -42.01
C LEU A 241 30.29 -9.09 -40.83
N CYS A 242 29.77 -9.85 -39.86
CA CYS A 242 29.14 -9.32 -38.65
C CYS A 242 30.12 -8.48 -37.82
N LEU A 243 31.33 -9.01 -37.56
CA LEU A 243 32.37 -8.31 -36.81
C LEU A 243 32.85 -7.06 -37.55
N THR A 244 33.06 -7.16 -38.87
CA THR A 244 33.51 -6.04 -39.72
C THR A 244 32.49 -4.90 -39.74
N ARG A 245 31.20 -5.23 -39.91
CA ARG A 245 30.14 -4.23 -39.88
C ARG A 245 29.97 -3.62 -38.50
N SER A 246 30.19 -4.39 -37.42
CA SER A 246 30.19 -3.87 -36.05
C SER A 246 31.31 -2.86 -35.79
N LEU A 247 32.45 -3.00 -36.48
CA LEU A 247 33.61 -2.08 -36.39
C LEU A 247 33.51 -0.89 -37.36
N SER A 248 32.58 -0.92 -38.31
CA SER A 248 32.35 0.16 -39.26
C SER A 248 31.61 1.32 -38.60
N THR A 249 31.84 2.56 -39.06
CA THR A 249 31.25 3.78 -38.47
C THR A 249 29.74 3.92 -38.74
N ASN A 250 29.17 3.11 -39.63
CA ASN A 250 27.75 3.12 -39.96
C ASN A 250 26.97 2.17 -39.05
N LYS A 251 25.90 2.68 -38.41
CA LYS A 251 24.96 1.85 -37.65
C LYS A 251 24.17 0.95 -38.61
N ASP A 252 24.55 -0.32 -38.71
CA ASP A 252 23.83 -1.32 -39.50
C ASP A 252 22.70 -1.95 -38.67
N THR A 253 21.47 -1.94 -39.19
CA THR A 253 20.27 -2.44 -38.51
C THR A 253 20.19 -3.97 -38.46
N HIS A 254 20.98 -4.69 -39.28
CA HIS A 254 20.90 -6.15 -39.44
C HIS A 254 22.05 -6.92 -38.76
N LEU A 255 22.83 -6.28 -37.88
CA LEU A 255 23.98 -6.92 -37.23
C LEU A 255 23.61 -8.20 -36.44
N PHE A 256 22.50 -8.15 -35.71
CA PHE A 256 22.05 -9.29 -34.91
C PHE A 256 21.54 -10.45 -35.77
N ASP A 257 20.98 -10.16 -36.95
CA ASP A 257 20.57 -11.18 -37.92
C ASP A 257 21.78 -11.93 -38.48
N LEU A 258 22.86 -11.20 -38.78
CA LEU A 258 24.14 -11.78 -39.20
C LEU A 258 24.76 -12.64 -38.10
N TYR A 259 24.74 -12.16 -36.86
CA TYR A 259 25.19 -12.93 -35.70
C TYR A 259 24.43 -14.24 -35.56
N THR A 260 23.10 -14.17 -35.60
CA THR A 260 22.22 -15.34 -35.44
C THR A 260 22.42 -16.33 -36.59
N SER A 261 22.45 -15.85 -37.83
CA SER A 261 22.69 -16.66 -39.02
C SER A 261 24.05 -17.38 -38.96
N ALA A 262 25.12 -16.70 -38.53
CA ALA A 262 26.43 -17.32 -38.36
C ALA A 262 26.40 -18.40 -37.28
N CYS A 263 25.77 -18.14 -36.13
CA CYS A 263 25.63 -19.14 -35.06
C CYS A 263 24.86 -20.37 -35.55
N ASP A 264 23.69 -20.18 -36.15
CA ASP A 264 22.84 -21.28 -36.62
C ASP A 264 23.58 -22.16 -37.64
N ASN A 265 24.32 -21.55 -38.57
CA ASN A 265 25.12 -22.30 -39.54
C ASN A 265 26.33 -23.00 -38.92
N TYR A 266 26.97 -22.42 -37.90
CA TYR A 266 27.99 -23.13 -37.15
C TYR A 266 27.41 -24.35 -36.43
N LEU A 267 26.23 -24.23 -35.82
CA LEU A 267 25.59 -25.31 -35.06
C LEU A 267 25.18 -26.51 -35.93
N LEU A 268 25.14 -26.37 -37.26
CA LEU A 268 24.98 -27.49 -38.19
C LEU A 268 26.20 -28.42 -38.26
N ALA A 269 27.37 -27.98 -37.77
CA ALA A 269 28.62 -28.76 -37.75
C ALA A 269 28.94 -29.28 -36.33
N PRO A 270 29.46 -30.51 -36.17
CA PRO A 270 29.76 -31.09 -34.85
C PRO A 270 30.74 -30.28 -34.00
N THR A 271 31.73 -29.64 -34.63
CA THR A 271 32.73 -28.78 -33.97
C THR A 271 32.30 -27.31 -33.88
N GLY A 272 31.12 -26.97 -34.41
CA GLY A 272 30.70 -25.59 -34.59
C GLY A 272 30.21 -24.88 -33.34
N ARG A 273 29.84 -25.60 -32.27
CA ARG A 273 29.42 -25.00 -31.00
C ARG A 273 30.50 -24.08 -30.41
N LEU A 274 31.78 -24.47 -30.50
CA LEU A 274 32.90 -23.64 -30.05
C LEU A 274 33.06 -22.38 -30.90
N TYR A 275 32.82 -22.47 -32.21
CA TYR A 275 32.88 -21.30 -33.10
C TYR A 275 31.71 -20.34 -32.89
N ALA A 276 30.49 -20.87 -32.69
CA ALA A 276 29.33 -20.07 -32.31
C ALA A 276 29.56 -19.35 -30.98
N LEU A 277 30.08 -20.06 -29.97
CA LEU A 277 30.41 -19.48 -28.67
C LEU A 277 31.51 -18.41 -28.78
N ARG A 278 32.59 -18.68 -29.52
CA ARG A 278 33.63 -17.69 -29.82
C ARG A 278 33.04 -16.43 -30.42
N LEU A 279 32.17 -16.59 -31.41
CA LEU A 279 31.47 -15.47 -32.05
C LEU A 279 30.62 -14.71 -31.03
N THR A 280 29.85 -15.38 -30.16
CA THR A 280 29.10 -14.73 -29.07
C THR A 280 29.99 -13.84 -28.23
N PHE A 281 31.15 -14.34 -27.79
CA PHE A 281 32.07 -13.57 -26.96
C PHE A 281 32.73 -12.41 -27.71
N LEU A 282 33.17 -12.62 -28.94
CA LEU A 282 33.76 -11.55 -29.77
C LEU A 282 32.75 -10.45 -30.08
N PHE A 283 31.55 -10.84 -30.52
CA PHE A 283 30.44 -9.92 -30.77
C PHE A 283 30.09 -9.14 -29.50
N SER A 284 29.89 -9.86 -28.39
CA SER A 284 29.55 -9.23 -27.10
C SER A 284 30.63 -8.25 -26.64
N ALA A 285 31.92 -8.61 -26.74
CA ALA A 285 33.02 -7.73 -26.36
C ALA A 285 33.01 -6.42 -27.18
N ILE A 286 32.77 -6.51 -28.49
CA ILE A 286 32.64 -5.32 -29.36
C ILE A 286 31.40 -4.50 -28.95
N GLN A 287 30.24 -5.13 -28.80
CA GLN A 287 29.00 -4.43 -28.46
C GLN A 287 29.07 -3.77 -27.07
N THR A 288 29.73 -4.39 -26.09
CA THR A 288 30.00 -3.78 -24.79
C THR A 288 30.81 -2.49 -24.93
N LYS A 289 31.87 -2.49 -25.77
CA LYS A 289 32.68 -1.28 -26.03
C LYS A 289 31.92 -0.20 -26.79
N LEU A 290 30.95 -0.58 -27.61
CA LEU A 290 30.04 0.35 -28.31
C LEU A 290 28.87 0.84 -27.44
N GLY A 291 28.73 0.35 -26.21
CA GLY A 291 27.61 0.70 -25.32
C GLY A 291 26.28 0.02 -25.67
N CYS A 292 26.28 -0.97 -26.57
CA CYS A 292 25.09 -1.72 -27.00
C CYS A 292 24.80 -2.91 -26.07
N ALA A 293 24.59 -2.65 -24.77
CA ALA A 293 24.36 -3.71 -23.78
C ALA A 293 23.12 -4.59 -24.06
N GLY A 294 22.13 -4.07 -24.80
CA GLY A 294 20.96 -4.85 -25.23
C GLY A 294 21.33 -5.98 -26.20
N ASP A 295 22.27 -5.75 -27.10
CA ASP A 295 22.73 -6.78 -28.06
C ASP A 295 23.57 -7.85 -27.37
N VAL A 296 24.37 -7.44 -26.37
CA VAL A 296 25.13 -8.35 -25.50
C VAL A 296 24.19 -9.30 -24.76
N ALA A 297 23.12 -8.77 -24.13
CA ALA A 297 22.15 -9.59 -23.42
C ALA A 297 21.47 -10.60 -24.37
N ARG A 298 21.07 -10.17 -25.56
CA ARG A 298 20.47 -11.05 -26.58
C ARG A 298 21.44 -12.13 -27.06
N ALA A 299 22.71 -11.78 -27.26
CA ALA A 299 23.72 -12.72 -27.73
C ALA A 299 23.99 -13.84 -26.70
N PHE A 300 24.09 -13.49 -25.41
CA PHE A 300 24.29 -14.47 -24.34
C PHE A 300 23.05 -15.33 -24.07
N LEU A 301 21.84 -14.77 -24.17
CA LEU A 301 20.60 -15.57 -24.12
C LEU A 301 20.57 -16.59 -25.27
N ARG A 302 20.94 -16.18 -26.49
CA ARG A 302 21.05 -17.11 -27.62
C ARG A 302 22.10 -18.19 -27.37
N ALA A 303 23.22 -17.85 -26.73
CA ALA A 303 24.23 -18.84 -26.37
C ALA A 303 23.74 -19.85 -25.33
N ALA A 304 22.83 -19.45 -24.44
CA ALA A 304 22.20 -20.36 -23.48
C ALA A 304 21.41 -21.49 -24.18
N ASP A 305 20.83 -21.23 -25.37
CA ASP A 305 20.03 -22.21 -26.12
C ASP A 305 20.84 -23.42 -26.62
N PHE A 306 22.14 -23.24 -26.88
CA PHE A 306 22.99 -24.27 -27.49
C PHE A 306 24.19 -24.69 -26.62
N THR A 307 24.29 -24.17 -25.40
CA THR A 307 25.32 -24.53 -24.43
C THR A 307 24.77 -25.49 -23.38
N ASP A 308 25.63 -26.39 -22.90
CA ASP A 308 25.24 -27.44 -21.96
C ASP A 308 25.62 -27.06 -20.51
N GLU A 309 24.88 -27.63 -19.54
CA GLU A 309 25.19 -27.67 -18.10
C GLU A 309 25.63 -26.32 -17.48
N ILE A 310 26.88 -26.24 -17.05
CA ILE A 310 27.48 -25.10 -16.31
C ILE A 310 27.70 -23.91 -17.25
N LEU A 311 28.09 -24.15 -18.51
CA LEU A 311 28.29 -23.05 -19.46
C LEU A 311 26.99 -22.27 -19.66
N ARG A 312 25.86 -22.98 -19.81
CA ARG A 312 24.52 -22.37 -19.88
C ARG A 312 24.26 -21.44 -18.71
N ALA A 313 24.55 -21.90 -17.48
CA ALA A 313 24.37 -21.09 -16.27
C ALA A 313 25.21 -19.80 -16.30
N THR A 314 26.47 -19.89 -16.73
CA THR A 314 27.40 -18.74 -16.80
C THR A 314 27.02 -17.72 -17.87
N VAL A 315 26.54 -18.15 -19.04
CA VAL A 315 26.10 -17.22 -20.09
C VAL A 315 24.78 -16.55 -19.71
N LEU A 316 23.86 -17.25 -19.01
CA LEU A 316 22.65 -16.65 -18.43
C LEU A 316 23.01 -15.58 -17.39
N GLU A 317 23.97 -15.85 -16.50
CA GLU A 317 24.46 -14.85 -15.54
C GLU A 317 25.06 -13.62 -16.26
N SER A 318 25.83 -13.84 -17.32
CA SER A 318 26.40 -12.77 -18.15
C SER A 318 25.31 -11.95 -18.86
N ALA A 319 24.25 -12.60 -19.36
CA ALA A 319 23.09 -11.91 -19.92
C ALA A 319 22.36 -11.06 -18.87
N ALA A 320 22.23 -11.58 -17.65
CA ALA A 320 21.60 -10.86 -16.55
C ALA A 320 22.37 -9.58 -16.18
N LEU A 321 23.70 -9.63 -16.16
CA LEU A 321 24.55 -8.45 -15.97
C LEU A 321 24.39 -7.44 -17.12
N ALA A 322 24.37 -7.92 -18.37
CA ALA A 322 24.17 -7.06 -19.53
C ALA A 322 22.85 -6.27 -19.48
N PHE A 323 21.76 -6.87 -18.97
CA PHE A 323 20.49 -6.16 -18.75
C PHE A 323 20.60 -4.99 -17.76
N LEU A 324 21.50 -5.08 -16.76
CA LEU A 324 21.73 -4.00 -15.79
C LEU A 324 22.59 -2.88 -16.39
N CYS A 325 23.47 -3.20 -17.34
CA CYS A 325 24.33 -2.23 -18.02
C CYS A 325 23.64 -1.46 -19.16
N MET A 326 22.37 -1.72 -19.44
CA MET A 326 21.60 -0.98 -20.44
C MET A 326 21.35 0.47 -20.00
N SER A 327 21.21 1.38 -20.98
CA SER A 327 20.90 2.81 -20.72
C SER A 327 19.64 3.01 -19.87
N GLN A 328 18.67 2.12 -20.03
CA GLN A 328 17.60 1.89 -19.08
C GLN A 328 17.75 0.47 -18.49
N PRO A 329 18.21 0.33 -17.23
CA PRO A 329 18.43 -0.97 -16.62
C PRO A 329 17.16 -1.83 -16.61
N CYS A 330 17.22 -2.98 -17.28
CA CYS A 330 16.11 -3.93 -17.38
C CYS A 330 16.12 -4.89 -16.18
N VAL A 331 15.93 -4.35 -14.97
CA VAL A 331 16.08 -5.08 -13.69
C VAL A 331 15.20 -6.35 -13.62
N ARG A 332 13.98 -6.30 -14.18
CA ARG A 332 13.09 -7.48 -14.23
C ARG A 332 13.69 -8.63 -15.04
N LYS A 333 14.21 -8.33 -16.23
CA LYS A 333 14.81 -9.34 -17.10
C LYS A 333 16.08 -9.89 -16.47
N SER A 334 16.88 -9.02 -15.84
CA SER A 334 18.05 -9.42 -15.07
C SER A 334 17.70 -10.40 -13.95
N ALA A 335 16.75 -10.06 -13.07
CA ALA A 335 16.34 -10.91 -11.96
C ALA A 335 15.75 -12.26 -12.41
N ALA A 336 14.94 -12.27 -13.47
CA ALA A 336 14.39 -13.51 -14.03
C ALA A 336 15.49 -14.41 -14.63
N THR A 337 16.44 -13.82 -15.36
CA THR A 337 17.57 -14.57 -15.95
C THR A 337 18.52 -15.10 -14.87
N LEU A 338 18.74 -14.34 -13.78
CA LEU A 338 19.49 -14.82 -12.61
C LEU A 338 18.81 -15.99 -11.93
N LEU A 339 17.48 -16.02 -11.85
CA LEU A 339 16.74 -17.13 -11.26
C LEU A 339 16.92 -18.42 -12.08
N GLU A 340 16.86 -18.31 -13.42
CA GLU A 340 17.11 -19.41 -14.34
C GLU A 340 18.57 -19.90 -14.25
N SER A 341 19.52 -18.98 -14.17
CA SER A 341 20.94 -19.29 -13.92
C SER A 341 21.14 -20.02 -12.59
N ALA A 342 20.48 -19.57 -11.51
CA ALA A 342 20.55 -20.19 -10.19
C ALA A 342 20.02 -21.64 -10.21
N GLU A 343 18.87 -21.86 -10.85
CA GLU A 343 18.30 -23.20 -11.01
C GLU A 343 19.23 -24.11 -11.80
N GLN A 344 19.89 -23.58 -12.83
CA GLN A 344 20.86 -24.37 -13.59
C GLN A 344 22.11 -24.71 -12.79
N PHE A 345 22.65 -23.78 -12.01
CA PHE A 345 23.76 -24.06 -11.11
C PHE A 345 23.36 -25.11 -10.05
N ASP A 346 22.14 -25.01 -9.50
CA ASP A 346 21.62 -25.98 -8.52
C ASP A 346 21.50 -27.39 -9.13
N ALA A 347 20.94 -27.49 -10.35
CA ALA A 347 20.83 -28.75 -11.08
C ALA A 347 22.20 -29.38 -11.40
N CYS A 348 23.24 -28.56 -11.61
CA CYS A 348 24.62 -29.01 -11.82
C CYS A 348 25.39 -29.29 -10.51
N GLY A 349 24.74 -29.21 -9.34
CA GLY A 349 25.36 -29.42 -8.04
C GLY A 349 26.26 -28.26 -7.56
N GLN A 350 26.27 -27.13 -8.27
CA GLN A 350 27.09 -25.95 -7.98
C GLN A 350 26.40 -25.02 -6.98
N LYS A 351 26.26 -25.49 -5.73
CA LYS A 351 25.45 -24.84 -4.68
C LYS A 351 25.89 -23.42 -4.33
N GLU A 352 27.19 -23.14 -4.32
CA GLU A 352 27.71 -21.79 -4.00
C GLU A 352 27.27 -20.75 -5.04
N PHE A 353 27.40 -21.08 -6.33
CA PHE A 353 26.97 -20.22 -7.42
C PHE A 353 25.44 -20.08 -7.46
N ALA A 354 24.71 -21.16 -7.22
CA ALA A 354 23.24 -21.11 -7.11
C ALA A 354 22.79 -20.17 -5.97
N SER A 355 23.36 -20.31 -4.78
CA SER A 355 23.06 -19.44 -3.63
C SER A 355 23.36 -17.98 -3.92
N ARG A 356 24.52 -17.68 -4.56
CA ARG A 356 24.86 -16.33 -5.00
C ARG A 356 23.78 -15.77 -5.94
N CYS A 357 23.42 -16.50 -6.98
CA CYS A 357 22.41 -16.05 -7.95
C CYS A 357 21.03 -15.84 -7.28
N TYR A 358 20.59 -16.74 -6.40
CA TYR A 358 19.36 -16.58 -5.62
C TYR A 358 19.40 -15.33 -4.72
N SER A 359 20.51 -15.09 -4.02
CA SER A 359 20.69 -13.93 -3.16
C SER A 359 20.68 -12.60 -3.92
N LEU A 360 21.22 -12.57 -5.15
CA LEU A 360 21.20 -11.40 -6.03
C LEU A 360 19.80 -11.13 -6.61
N ALA A 361 19.03 -12.18 -6.89
CA ALA A 361 17.68 -12.06 -7.42
C ALA A 361 16.61 -11.72 -6.35
N GLY A 362 16.78 -12.21 -5.11
CA GLY A 362 15.83 -12.08 -4.01
C GLY A 362 15.31 -10.65 -3.75
N PRO A 363 16.17 -9.63 -3.60
CA PRO A 363 15.75 -8.26 -3.31
C PRO A 363 14.79 -7.64 -4.34
N TYR A 364 14.85 -8.08 -5.60
CA TYR A 364 13.93 -7.62 -6.63
C TYR A 364 12.50 -8.13 -6.37
N PHE A 365 12.36 -9.40 -6.01
CA PHE A 365 11.06 -10.05 -5.80
C PHE A 365 10.39 -9.64 -4.47
N GLU A 366 11.18 -9.29 -3.45
CA GLU A 366 10.69 -8.72 -2.20
C GLU A 366 9.96 -7.38 -2.40
N ARG A 367 10.54 -6.47 -3.19
CA ARG A 367 10.02 -5.09 -3.35
C ARG A 367 8.76 -4.97 -4.21
N LYS A 368 8.49 -5.96 -5.06
CA LYS A 368 7.48 -5.86 -6.15
C LYS A 368 6.25 -6.75 -5.97
N ALA A 369 6.05 -7.32 -4.78
CA ALA A 369 4.88 -8.15 -4.44
C ALA A 369 4.70 -9.39 -5.34
N TRP A 370 5.78 -10.15 -5.55
CA TRP A 370 5.74 -11.49 -6.18
C TRP A 370 5.91 -12.58 -5.11
N PRO A 371 4.92 -12.77 -4.21
CA PRO A 371 5.08 -13.60 -3.02
C PRO A 371 5.49 -15.04 -3.34
N ALA A 372 4.93 -15.65 -4.38
CA ALA A 372 5.28 -17.02 -4.76
C ALA A 372 6.75 -17.19 -5.17
N ILE A 373 7.32 -16.23 -5.93
CA ILE A 373 8.73 -16.30 -6.36
C ILE A 373 9.64 -15.96 -5.18
N ARG A 374 9.29 -14.96 -4.37
CA ARG A 374 10.01 -14.63 -3.13
C ARG A 374 10.12 -15.85 -2.23
N ASP A 375 8.99 -16.53 -1.98
CA ASP A 375 8.94 -17.70 -1.10
C ASP A 375 9.75 -18.86 -1.67
N TYR A 376 9.70 -19.07 -2.99
CA TYR A 376 10.54 -20.05 -3.67
C TYR A 376 12.05 -19.76 -3.48
N VAL A 377 12.47 -18.50 -3.66
CA VAL A 377 13.87 -18.09 -3.45
C VAL A 377 14.29 -18.27 -1.99
N LEU A 378 13.47 -17.84 -1.03
CA LEU A 378 13.73 -18.01 0.39
C LEU A 378 13.84 -19.48 0.79
N LEU A 379 12.97 -20.35 0.25
CA LEU A 379 13.02 -21.79 0.49
C LEU A 379 14.30 -22.41 -0.08
N LYS A 380 14.73 -22.01 -1.28
CA LYS A 380 16.00 -22.46 -1.86
C LYS A 380 17.18 -22.01 -1.01
N LEU A 381 17.25 -20.73 -0.64
CA LEU A 381 18.30 -20.19 0.23
C LEU A 381 18.34 -20.92 1.59
N ALA A 382 17.19 -21.16 2.22
CA ALA A 382 17.10 -21.92 3.47
C ALA A 382 17.68 -23.34 3.34
N ARG A 383 17.34 -24.06 2.25
CA ARG A 383 17.87 -25.41 1.98
C ARG A 383 19.37 -25.40 1.67
N HIS A 384 19.87 -24.38 0.98
CA HIS A 384 21.30 -24.22 0.72
C HIS A 384 22.04 -23.95 2.03
N ALA A 385 21.58 -23.01 2.86
CA ALA A 385 22.15 -22.71 4.17
C ALA A 385 22.15 -23.95 5.10
N GLN A 386 21.05 -24.71 5.12
CA GLN A 386 20.96 -25.98 5.85
C GLN A 386 22.03 -26.98 5.40
N ASN A 387 22.18 -27.19 4.08
CA ASN A 387 23.19 -28.09 3.52
C ASN A 387 24.63 -27.66 3.83
N SER A 388 24.85 -26.36 4.01
CA SER A 388 26.14 -25.77 4.38
C SER A 388 26.41 -25.75 5.89
N GLY A 389 25.46 -26.22 6.72
CA GLY A 389 25.57 -26.22 8.18
C GLY A 389 25.31 -24.87 8.85
N GLN A 390 24.74 -23.90 8.14
CA GLN A 390 24.44 -22.55 8.62
C GLN A 390 22.98 -22.48 9.14
N SER A 391 22.71 -23.14 10.27
CA SER A 391 21.36 -23.28 10.83
C SER A 391 20.70 -21.93 11.18
N GLU A 392 21.47 -20.94 11.65
CA GLU A 392 20.93 -19.61 12.00
C GLU A 392 20.43 -18.84 10.77
N GLU A 393 21.20 -18.88 9.68
CA GLU A 393 20.83 -18.21 8.42
C GLU A 393 19.65 -18.92 7.76
N ALA A 394 19.63 -20.26 7.80
CA ALA A 394 18.47 -21.05 7.38
C ALA A 394 17.22 -20.69 8.17
N LEU A 395 17.32 -20.58 9.50
CA LEU A 395 16.21 -20.16 10.37
C LEU A 395 15.69 -18.76 10.00
N ALA A 396 16.59 -17.81 9.77
CA ALA A 396 16.21 -16.45 9.36
C ALA A 396 15.41 -16.42 8.06
N TYR A 397 15.79 -17.22 7.05
CA TYR A 397 15.03 -17.33 5.81
C TYR A 397 13.67 -18.00 5.99
N VAL A 398 13.58 -19.05 6.82
CA VAL A 398 12.32 -19.76 7.07
C VAL A 398 11.33 -18.89 7.85
N VAL A 399 11.79 -18.12 8.84
CA VAL A 399 10.94 -17.17 9.59
C VAL A 399 10.31 -16.15 8.65
N GLN A 400 11.04 -15.64 7.65
CA GLN A 400 10.52 -14.70 6.67
C GLN A 400 9.40 -15.26 5.79
N LEU A 401 9.31 -16.58 5.63
CA LEU A 401 8.21 -17.22 4.91
C LEU A 401 6.87 -16.99 5.63
N PHE A 402 6.84 -16.80 6.94
CA PHE A 402 5.57 -16.54 7.66
C PHE A 402 4.93 -15.19 7.35
N TYR A 403 5.60 -14.32 6.59
CA TYR A 403 5.05 -13.04 6.15
C TYR A 403 4.04 -13.21 5.00
N ASN A 404 2.78 -12.82 5.22
CA ASN A 404 1.70 -12.86 4.21
C ASN A 404 1.60 -14.22 3.47
N SER A 405 1.68 -15.31 4.23
CA SER A 405 1.49 -16.68 3.70
C SER A 405 0.19 -16.77 2.91
N ASN A 406 0.30 -16.92 1.60
CA ASN A 406 -0.84 -17.23 0.71
C ASN A 406 -0.57 -18.55 -0.03
N ARG A 407 0.22 -19.41 0.61
CA ARG A 407 0.70 -20.69 0.08
C ARG A 407 -0.35 -21.77 0.36
N GLY A 408 -0.39 -22.79 -0.48
CA GLY A 408 -1.30 -23.92 -0.27
C GLY A 408 -0.93 -24.73 0.98
N GLU A 409 -1.87 -25.55 1.43
CA GLU A 409 -1.73 -26.39 2.63
C GLU A 409 -0.44 -27.24 2.64
N SER A 410 -0.11 -27.87 1.51
CA SER A 410 1.08 -28.73 1.40
C SER A 410 2.39 -27.99 1.65
N GLN A 411 2.51 -26.76 1.13
CA GLN A 411 3.69 -25.93 1.30
C GLN A 411 3.80 -25.38 2.72
N ASP A 412 2.69 -24.95 3.32
CA ASP A 412 2.71 -24.49 4.71
C ASP A 412 3.10 -25.61 5.69
N ARG A 413 2.68 -26.87 5.43
CA ARG A 413 3.16 -28.03 6.21
C ARG A 413 4.67 -28.23 6.10
N GLU A 414 5.23 -28.11 4.89
CA GLU A 414 6.68 -28.22 4.70
C GLU A 414 7.44 -27.10 5.41
N VAL A 415 6.93 -25.87 5.38
CA VAL A 415 7.55 -24.71 6.05
C VAL A 415 7.54 -24.87 7.57
N ILE A 416 6.44 -25.33 8.18
CA ILE A 416 6.39 -25.61 9.62
C ILE A 416 7.41 -26.71 9.98
N LYS A 417 7.44 -27.79 9.20
CA LYS A 417 8.39 -28.89 9.43
C LYS A 417 9.83 -28.40 9.36
N LEU A 418 10.15 -27.61 8.33
CA LEU A 418 11.47 -27.02 8.16
C LEU A 418 11.83 -26.06 9.31
N LEU A 419 10.86 -25.26 9.78
CA LEU A 419 11.03 -24.37 10.93
C LEU A 419 11.38 -25.15 12.20
N LEU A 420 10.63 -26.21 12.51
CA LEU A 420 10.88 -27.08 13.66
C LEU A 420 12.27 -27.75 13.58
N GLU A 421 12.64 -28.23 12.39
CA GLU A 421 13.96 -28.81 12.15
C GLU A 421 15.08 -27.78 12.39
N GLN A 422 15.00 -26.59 11.77
CA GLN A 422 16.05 -25.58 11.92
C GLN A 422 16.12 -25.03 13.35
N TYR A 423 14.98 -24.82 14.00
CA TYR A 423 14.93 -24.34 15.37
C TYR A 423 15.61 -25.32 16.34
N LYS A 424 15.41 -26.63 16.16
CA LYS A 424 16.05 -27.68 16.97
C LYS A 424 17.58 -27.67 16.89
N TYR A 425 18.14 -27.30 15.74
CA TYR A 425 19.59 -27.24 15.52
C TYR A 425 20.18 -25.84 15.74
N SER A 426 19.34 -24.83 16.00
CA SER A 426 19.76 -23.51 16.45
C SER A 426 19.94 -23.51 17.98
N ASP A 427 20.67 -22.54 18.53
CA ASP A 427 20.86 -22.43 19.98
C ASP A 427 19.50 -22.45 20.72
N THR A 428 19.27 -23.51 21.51
CA THR A 428 17.96 -23.93 22.05
C THR A 428 17.35 -22.97 23.09
N THR A 429 17.96 -21.80 23.30
CA THR A 429 17.55 -20.81 24.30
C THR A 429 16.96 -19.53 23.70
N ARG A 430 16.85 -19.43 22.37
CA ARG A 430 16.47 -18.17 21.69
C ARG A 430 14.99 -18.13 21.34
N CYS A 431 14.26 -17.10 21.81
CA CYS A 431 12.94 -16.76 21.29
C CYS A 431 13.07 -16.15 19.88
N ILE A 432 12.12 -16.44 18.99
CA ILE A 432 12.05 -15.84 17.65
C ILE A 432 10.83 -14.92 17.52
N GLU A 433 10.95 -13.87 16.71
CA GLU A 433 9.84 -13.00 16.36
C GLU A 433 9.25 -13.39 15.00
N LEU A 434 7.93 -13.54 14.91
CA LEU A 434 7.25 -13.81 13.65
C LEU A 434 6.93 -12.51 12.90
N PRO A 435 7.18 -12.44 11.58
CA PRO A 435 6.89 -11.24 10.79
C PRO A 435 5.38 -10.97 10.61
N SER A 436 4.54 -12.00 10.77
CA SER A 436 3.09 -11.86 10.86
C SER A 436 2.66 -12.29 12.26
N PRO A 437 2.19 -11.37 13.11
CA PRO A 437 1.86 -11.69 14.49
C PRO A 437 0.62 -12.58 14.55
N ILE A 438 0.66 -13.60 15.41
CA ILE A 438 -0.51 -14.44 15.71
C ILE A 438 -1.49 -13.63 16.56
N TRP A 439 -0.99 -12.90 17.55
CA TRP A 439 -1.83 -12.06 18.43
C TRP A 439 -1.93 -10.63 17.89
N LYS A 440 -3.12 -10.17 17.53
CA LYS A 440 -3.33 -8.84 16.94
C LYS A 440 -3.49 -7.78 18.03
N SER A 441 -2.52 -6.87 18.17
CA SER A 441 -2.54 -5.80 19.17
C SER A 441 -3.61 -4.75 18.90
N GLU A 442 -4.09 -4.64 17.66
CA GLU A 442 -5.14 -3.71 17.25
C GLU A 442 -6.52 -4.13 17.75
N ARG A 443 -6.73 -5.43 17.93
CA ARG A 443 -8.00 -6.04 18.37
C ARG A 443 -7.95 -6.56 19.80
N SER A 444 -6.76 -6.57 20.42
CA SER A 444 -6.57 -6.98 21.80
C SER A 444 -6.82 -5.80 22.75
N GLN A 445 -7.53 -6.05 23.84
CA GLN A 445 -7.91 -5.01 24.79
C GLN A 445 -8.01 -5.53 26.22
N ILE A 446 -7.92 -4.60 27.17
CA ILE A 446 -8.23 -4.87 28.57
C ILE A 446 -9.74 -4.69 28.74
N ILE A 447 -10.43 -5.74 29.15
CA ILE A 447 -11.85 -5.66 29.49
C ILE A 447 -11.93 -4.96 30.85
N ASN A 448 -12.16 -3.65 30.80
CA ASN A 448 -12.87 -2.97 31.87
C ASN A 448 -14.37 -3.28 31.68
N SER A 449 -15.24 -3.12 32.68
CA SER A 449 -16.69 -3.40 32.61
C SER A 449 -17.50 -2.63 31.53
N ARG A 450 -16.85 -2.03 30.53
CA ARG A 450 -17.40 -1.33 29.37
C ARG A 450 -17.98 -2.33 28.36
N THR A 451 -19.30 -2.47 28.35
CA THR A 451 -20.04 -3.03 27.21
C THR A 451 -20.06 -2.03 26.05
N PRO A 452 -20.13 -2.44 24.77
CA PRO A 452 -20.25 -1.53 23.62
C PRO A 452 -21.39 -0.50 23.72
N ALA A 453 -22.45 -0.82 24.47
CA ALA A 453 -23.55 0.10 24.79
C ALA A 453 -23.07 1.38 25.50
N TRP A 454 -22.04 1.28 26.34
CA TRP A 454 -21.48 2.40 27.10
C TRP A 454 -20.77 3.41 26.20
N ASP A 455 -19.99 2.93 25.24
CA ASP A 455 -19.24 3.82 24.35
C ASP A 455 -20.22 4.62 23.49
N ASN A 456 -21.27 3.98 22.98
CA ASN A 456 -22.36 4.65 22.26
C ASN A 456 -23.06 5.70 23.14
N PHE A 457 -23.35 5.37 24.41
CA PHE A 457 -23.97 6.32 25.35
C PHE A 457 -23.10 7.56 25.60
N LEU A 458 -21.79 7.40 25.79
CA LEU A 458 -20.85 8.52 25.95
C LEU A 458 -20.71 9.38 24.70
N GLU A 459 -20.70 8.76 23.51
CA GLU A 459 -20.66 9.47 22.21
C GLU A 459 -21.91 10.33 22.02
N LYS A 460 -23.09 9.73 22.26
CA LYS A 460 -24.39 10.38 22.08
C LYS A 460 -24.55 11.63 22.96
N ASN A 461 -23.91 11.63 24.13
CA ASN A 461 -24.03 12.68 25.13
C ASN A 461 -22.88 13.71 25.10
N ASP A 462 -22.04 13.73 24.05
CA ASP A 462 -20.90 14.66 23.91
C ASP A 462 -19.91 14.57 25.09
N LEU A 463 -19.82 13.40 25.75
CA LEU A 463 -18.97 13.13 26.90
C LEU A 463 -17.73 12.29 26.52
N ALA A 464 -17.21 12.54 25.32
CA ALA A 464 -16.04 11.84 24.82
C ALA A 464 -14.80 12.04 25.71
N ASP A 465 -14.71 13.15 26.43
CA ASP A 465 -13.63 13.42 27.40
C ASP A 465 -13.60 12.39 28.55
N LEU A 466 -14.76 11.80 28.88
CA LEU A 466 -14.86 10.70 29.85
C LEU A 466 -14.49 9.33 29.25
N ARG A 467 -14.28 9.23 27.93
CA ARG A 467 -13.73 8.02 27.29
C ARG A 467 -12.24 7.89 27.55
N HIS A 468 -11.55 9.03 27.57
CA HIS A 468 -10.09 9.19 27.68
C HIS A 468 -9.58 9.29 29.11
N THR A 469 -10.42 9.03 30.12
CA THR A 469 -9.98 9.09 31.51
C THR A 469 -9.13 7.86 31.86
N SER A 470 -7.84 7.93 31.51
CA SER A 470 -6.71 7.13 32.01
C SER A 470 -6.80 5.59 31.86
N ALA A 471 -5.65 4.93 31.87
CA ALA A 471 -5.50 3.49 31.95
C ALA A 471 -6.59 2.79 32.80
N ALA A 472 -7.00 1.58 32.43
CA ALA A 472 -8.00 0.83 33.19
C ALA A 472 -7.62 0.83 34.67
N SER A 473 -8.41 1.49 35.52
CA SER A 473 -8.07 1.69 36.93
C SER A 473 -8.75 0.61 37.75
N ILE A 474 -7.94 -0.23 38.40
CA ILE A 474 -8.42 -1.38 39.16
C ILE A 474 -7.74 -1.40 40.54
N SER A 475 -8.44 -1.95 41.55
CA SER A 475 -7.83 -2.18 42.86
C SER A 475 -6.89 -3.39 42.80
N ILE A 476 -5.84 -3.38 43.63
CA ILE A 476 -4.92 -4.50 43.85
C ILE A 476 -5.62 -5.80 44.30
N GLN A 477 -6.86 -5.68 44.80
CA GLN A 477 -7.68 -6.81 45.23
C GLN A 477 -8.48 -7.45 44.08
N ASP A 478 -8.72 -6.71 43.01
CA ASP A 478 -9.55 -7.15 41.88
C ASP A 478 -8.73 -7.84 40.78
N THR A 479 -9.40 -8.63 39.94
CA THR A 479 -8.79 -9.36 38.82
C THR A 479 -9.08 -8.63 37.51
N LEU A 480 -8.05 -8.44 36.69
CA LEU A 480 -8.08 -7.85 35.36
C LEU A 480 -8.41 -8.95 34.33
N THR A 481 -9.35 -8.71 33.40
CA THR A 481 -9.59 -9.63 32.28
C THR A 481 -9.05 -9.03 30.99
N LEU A 482 -8.22 -9.79 30.27
CA LEU A 482 -7.65 -9.44 28.98
C LEU A 482 -8.42 -10.16 27.87
N SER A 483 -8.81 -9.44 26.82
CA SER A 483 -9.33 -10.02 25.58
C SER A 483 -8.21 -9.99 24.53
N LEU A 484 -7.62 -11.13 24.24
CA LEU A 484 -6.52 -11.26 23.29
C LEU A 484 -7.03 -11.89 21.98
N TYR A 485 -6.80 -11.21 20.86
CA TYR A 485 -7.26 -11.66 19.55
C TYR A 485 -6.15 -12.46 18.84
N ALA A 486 -6.33 -13.77 18.70
CA ALA A 486 -5.41 -14.65 17.98
C ALA A 486 -5.93 -14.94 16.56
N GLU A 487 -5.03 -14.97 15.58
CA GLU A 487 -5.32 -15.29 14.18
C GLU A 487 -4.24 -16.22 13.63
N ASN A 488 -4.64 -17.33 13.02
CA ASN A 488 -3.73 -18.22 12.31
C ASN A 488 -3.46 -17.69 10.89
N PRO A 489 -2.23 -17.28 10.55
CA PRO A 489 -1.92 -16.80 9.20
C PRO A 489 -1.82 -17.92 8.14
N LEU A 490 -1.78 -19.19 8.54
CA LEU A 490 -1.49 -20.33 7.67
C LEU A 490 -2.74 -21.10 7.22
N HIS A 491 -2.58 -21.92 6.17
CA HIS A 491 -3.61 -22.84 5.66
C HIS A 491 -3.61 -24.21 6.36
N VAL A 492 -2.87 -24.35 7.45
CA VAL A 492 -2.75 -25.57 8.27
C VAL A 492 -3.06 -25.21 9.72
N PRO A 493 -3.61 -26.15 10.51
CA PRO A 493 -3.84 -25.88 11.93
C PRO A 493 -2.51 -25.66 12.66
N ILE A 494 -2.50 -24.75 13.64
CA ILE A 494 -1.37 -24.48 14.52
C ILE A 494 -1.78 -24.60 15.99
N SER A 495 -0.87 -25.09 16.82
CA SER A 495 -1.01 -25.21 18.26
C SER A 495 -0.21 -24.13 18.97
N VAL A 496 -0.85 -23.47 19.94
CA VAL A 496 -0.26 -22.43 20.78
C VAL A 496 -0.40 -22.87 22.23
N SER A 497 0.71 -22.93 22.97
CA SER A 497 0.77 -23.34 24.37
C SER A 497 1.69 -22.41 25.18
N GLY A 498 1.67 -22.53 26.51
CA GLY A 498 2.62 -21.83 27.40
C GLY A 498 2.59 -20.30 27.33
N LEU A 499 1.41 -19.70 27.09
CA LEU A 499 1.24 -18.24 26.99
C LEU A 499 1.65 -17.54 28.31
N LYS A 500 2.61 -16.63 28.22
CA LYS A 500 3.06 -15.75 29.29
C LYS A 500 2.86 -14.30 28.88
N LEU A 501 2.44 -13.48 29.85
CA LEU A 501 2.11 -12.08 29.66
C LEU A 501 3.26 -11.19 30.15
N ALA A 502 3.83 -10.37 29.26
CA ALA A 502 4.94 -9.49 29.61
C ALA A 502 4.45 -8.08 29.98
N PHE A 503 4.06 -7.89 31.24
CA PHE A 503 3.74 -6.55 31.78
C PHE A 503 5.01 -5.76 32.14
N ARG A 504 5.01 -4.47 31.80
CA ARG A 504 6.08 -3.52 32.12
C ARG A 504 5.53 -2.27 32.80
N GLU A 505 6.21 -1.81 33.84
CA GLU A 505 5.93 -0.52 34.49
C GLU A 505 6.30 0.63 33.55
N GLU A 506 5.46 1.66 33.43
CA GLU A 506 5.76 2.79 32.55
C GLU A 506 7.02 3.55 33.06
N GLY A 507 8.13 3.44 32.34
CA GLY A 507 9.43 3.97 32.74
C GLY A 507 10.26 3.07 33.68
N GLY A 508 9.79 1.85 33.98
CA GLY A 508 10.39 0.93 34.94
C GLY A 508 10.77 -0.46 34.37
N LYS A 509 11.04 -1.41 35.28
CA LYS A 509 11.43 -2.79 34.96
C LYS A 509 10.20 -3.69 34.72
N ALA A 510 10.42 -4.89 34.18
CA ALA A 510 9.39 -5.91 34.01
C ALA A 510 8.77 -6.34 35.36
N LEU A 511 7.48 -6.68 35.35
CA LEU A 511 6.67 -6.93 36.55
C LEU A 511 7.08 -8.18 37.36
N GLY A 512 7.77 -9.14 36.73
CA GLY A 512 8.26 -10.37 37.37
C GLY A 512 7.15 -11.15 38.08
N ASP A 513 7.47 -11.73 39.25
CA ASP A 513 6.58 -12.60 40.05
C ASP A 513 5.43 -11.85 40.75
N SER A 514 5.30 -10.53 40.58
CA SER A 514 4.22 -9.72 41.19
C SER A 514 2.88 -9.80 40.45
N MET A 515 2.67 -10.88 39.70
CA MET A 515 1.48 -11.13 38.89
C MET A 515 1.09 -12.60 38.97
N VAL A 516 -0.21 -12.86 39.11
CA VAL A 516 -0.79 -14.20 39.00
C VAL A 516 -1.75 -14.20 37.83
N SER A 517 -1.47 -15.00 36.80
CA SER A 517 -2.39 -15.27 35.69
C SER A 517 -2.99 -16.66 35.82
N HIS A 518 -4.22 -16.85 35.36
CA HIS A 518 -4.79 -18.19 35.22
C HIS A 518 -4.02 -18.99 34.17
N ASP A 519 -3.95 -20.31 34.35
CA ASP A 519 -3.26 -21.21 33.43
C ASP A 519 -3.93 -21.17 32.05
N PHE A 520 -3.12 -20.88 31.02
CA PHE A 520 -3.54 -20.94 29.63
C PHE A 520 -3.43 -22.38 29.11
N ALA A 521 -4.57 -23.01 28.83
CA ALA A 521 -4.60 -24.32 28.21
C ALA A 521 -4.12 -24.26 26.74
N THR A 522 -3.44 -25.32 26.29
CA THR A 522 -3.04 -25.47 24.88
C THR A 522 -4.22 -25.26 23.94
N MET A 523 -4.05 -24.37 22.96
CA MET A 523 -5.08 -23.98 22.01
C MET A 523 -4.70 -24.43 20.61
N LEU A 524 -5.60 -25.16 19.94
CA LEU A 524 -5.52 -25.44 18.51
C LEU A 524 -6.30 -24.38 17.72
N LEU A 525 -5.61 -23.64 16.87
CA LEU A 525 -6.19 -22.71 15.89
C LEU A 525 -6.25 -23.41 14.53
N GLY A 526 -7.45 -23.56 13.99
CA GLY A 526 -7.68 -24.13 12.66
C GLY A 526 -7.11 -23.27 11.53
N PRO A 527 -7.09 -23.77 10.28
CA PRO A 527 -6.62 -23.02 9.12
C PRO A 527 -7.33 -21.68 8.97
N ARG A 528 -6.58 -20.57 8.91
CA ARG A 528 -7.13 -19.20 8.84
C ARG A 528 -8.16 -18.84 9.92
N GLU A 529 -8.21 -19.59 11.02
CA GLU A 529 -9.13 -19.31 12.13
C GLU A 529 -8.68 -18.06 12.89
N ALA A 530 -9.63 -17.25 13.30
CA ALA A 530 -9.42 -16.21 14.29
C ALA A 530 -10.27 -16.47 15.53
N ARG A 531 -9.68 -16.29 16.71
CA ARG A 531 -10.30 -16.61 18.00
C ARG A 531 -9.96 -15.55 19.04
N ILE A 532 -10.95 -15.18 19.85
CA ILE A 532 -10.75 -14.34 21.03
C ILE A 532 -10.45 -15.25 22.22
N VAL A 533 -9.40 -14.92 22.96
CA VAL A 533 -8.98 -15.63 24.17
C VAL A 533 -9.09 -14.66 25.35
N GLU A 534 -9.84 -15.05 26.36
CA GLU A 534 -9.94 -14.28 27.60
C GLU A 534 -8.94 -14.80 28.64
N VAL A 535 -8.12 -13.90 29.21
CA VAL A 535 -7.12 -14.25 30.22
C VAL A 535 -7.30 -13.37 31.44
N SER A 536 -7.59 -13.97 32.59
CA SER A 536 -7.74 -13.26 33.85
C SER A 536 -6.41 -13.21 34.63
N VAL A 537 -6.02 -12.00 35.03
CA VAL A 537 -4.73 -11.65 35.62
C VAL A 537 -4.94 -10.81 36.86
N ARG A 538 -4.21 -11.10 37.93
CA ARG A 538 -4.14 -10.26 39.12
C ARG A 538 -2.74 -9.69 39.28
N ILE A 539 -2.64 -8.37 39.36
CA ILE A 539 -1.37 -7.66 39.60
C ILE A 539 -1.32 -7.25 41.08
N MET A 540 -0.28 -7.72 41.78
CA MET A 540 -0.15 -7.63 43.24
C MET A 540 0.69 -6.42 43.70
N ARG A 541 0.93 -5.44 42.82
CA ARG A 541 1.70 -4.23 43.11
C ARG A 541 1.00 -3.02 42.50
N CYS A 542 0.94 -1.91 43.23
CA CYS A 542 0.40 -0.67 42.70
C CYS A 542 1.38 -0.02 41.71
N GLY A 543 0.83 0.58 40.65
CA GLY A 543 1.63 1.17 39.57
C GLY A 543 0.86 1.23 38.26
N LEU A 544 1.46 1.89 37.28
CA LEU A 544 0.95 1.96 35.91
C LEU A 544 1.68 0.92 35.06
N TYR A 545 0.95 -0.07 34.56
CA TYR A 545 1.51 -1.19 33.83
C TYR A 545 0.94 -1.29 32.42
N ARG A 546 1.81 -1.65 31.47
CA ARG A 546 1.47 -1.97 30.10
C ARG A 546 1.70 -3.44 29.81
N LEU A 547 0.77 -4.11 29.15
CA LEU A 547 1.06 -5.37 28.48
C LEU A 547 1.89 -5.08 27.21
N ALA A 548 3.22 -5.22 27.30
CA ALA A 548 4.13 -4.84 26.23
C ALA A 548 4.31 -5.94 25.17
N GLY A 549 4.12 -7.20 25.56
CA GLY A 549 4.29 -8.34 24.67
C GLY A 549 3.78 -9.64 25.27
N LEU A 550 3.90 -10.71 24.48
CA LEU A 550 3.53 -12.07 24.81
C LEU A 550 4.70 -13.01 24.50
N GLU A 551 4.91 -13.99 25.36
CA GLU A 551 5.77 -15.14 25.08
C GLU A 551 4.91 -16.39 25.01
N PHE A 552 5.07 -17.22 24.00
CA PHE A 552 4.30 -18.47 23.86
C PHE A 552 5.07 -19.51 23.06
N ILE A 553 4.61 -20.75 23.13
CA ILE A 553 5.19 -21.88 22.41
C ILE A 553 4.28 -22.21 21.22
N LEU A 554 4.86 -22.28 20.03
CA LEU A 554 4.21 -22.71 18.79
C LEU A 554 4.61 -24.16 18.47
N GLU A 555 3.64 -24.99 18.10
CA GLU A 555 3.85 -26.41 17.74
C GLU A 555 4.61 -27.22 18.81
N ASP A 556 4.43 -26.87 20.08
CA ASP A 556 5.07 -27.47 21.26
C ASP A 556 6.61 -27.53 21.21
N GLY A 557 7.25 -26.71 20.37
CA GLY A 557 8.70 -26.75 20.19
C GLY A 557 9.37 -25.40 19.95
N ILE A 558 8.64 -24.36 19.56
CA ILE A 558 9.23 -23.09 19.12
C ILE A 558 8.81 -21.96 20.06
N ALA A 559 9.75 -21.37 20.79
CA ALA A 559 9.49 -20.21 21.64
C ALA A 559 9.37 -18.93 20.79
N ILE A 560 8.21 -18.28 20.85
CA ILE A 560 7.91 -17.03 20.16
C ILE A 560 7.84 -15.89 21.17
N GLU A 561 8.56 -14.79 20.88
CA GLU A 561 8.33 -13.50 21.52
C GLU A 561 7.56 -12.60 20.55
N GLN A 562 6.49 -11.97 21.02
CA GLN A 562 5.67 -11.10 20.19
C GLN A 562 5.37 -9.78 20.89
N SER A 563 5.83 -8.68 20.29
CA SER A 563 5.48 -7.34 20.75
C SER A 563 4.00 -7.04 20.52
N LEU A 564 3.37 -6.39 21.51
CA LEU A 564 2.04 -5.80 21.40
C LEU A 564 2.09 -4.26 21.35
N LEU A 565 3.30 -3.67 21.35
CA LEU A 565 3.47 -2.23 21.23
C LEU A 565 3.09 -1.78 19.81
N LYS A 566 2.20 -0.79 19.72
CA LYS A 566 1.85 -0.15 18.45
C LYS A 566 2.02 1.37 18.55
N PRO A 567 2.28 2.05 17.42
CA PRO A 567 2.24 3.51 17.40
C PRO A 567 0.81 3.98 17.69
N GLY A 568 0.67 5.03 18.52
CA GLY A 568 -0.64 5.63 18.80
C GLY A 568 -1.23 6.32 17.59
N PRO A 569 -2.44 6.92 17.69
CA PRO A 569 -3.08 7.58 16.56
C PRO A 569 -2.20 8.70 15.97
N ARG A 570 -2.19 8.80 14.64
CA ARG A 570 -1.39 9.80 13.92
C ARG A 570 -1.92 11.20 14.20
N LEU A 571 -1.06 12.07 14.73
CA LEU A 571 -1.34 13.47 14.98
C LEU A 571 -1.30 14.24 13.66
N ASN A 572 -2.29 15.09 13.41
CA ASN A 572 -2.37 15.96 12.21
C ASN A 572 -2.58 17.45 12.55
N MET A 573 -2.45 17.82 13.82
CA MET A 573 -2.84 19.15 14.32
C MET A 573 -1.89 20.28 13.92
N THR A 574 -0.58 20.08 13.96
CA THR A 574 0.40 21.14 13.65
C THR A 574 0.94 21.03 12.22
N LYS A 575 1.49 22.12 11.68
CA LYS A 575 2.16 22.12 10.36
C LYS A 575 3.33 21.12 10.31
N ALA A 576 4.02 20.92 11.44
CA ALA A 576 5.07 19.92 11.63
C ALA A 576 4.52 18.47 11.62
N HIS A 577 3.38 18.23 12.29
CA HIS A 577 2.69 16.93 12.28
C HIS A 577 2.15 16.54 10.89
N ARG A 578 1.83 17.53 10.04
CA ARG A 578 1.40 17.30 8.64
C ARG A 578 2.57 17.03 7.68
N THR A 579 3.78 17.51 7.99
CA THR A 579 4.98 17.33 7.16
C THR A 579 5.75 16.05 7.51
N SER A 580 5.64 15.55 8.73
CA SER A 580 6.29 14.31 9.18
C SER A 580 5.38 13.52 10.13
N PRO A 581 5.31 12.18 10.02
CA PRO A 581 4.39 11.38 10.82
C PRO A 581 4.75 11.47 12.31
N HIS A 582 3.88 12.12 13.08
CA HIS A 582 3.93 12.15 14.53
C HIS A 582 2.77 11.31 15.07
N TYR A 583 3.03 10.50 16.08
CA TYR A 583 2.03 9.61 16.68
C TYR A 583 1.81 10.03 18.13
N ALA A 584 0.56 9.96 18.59
CA ALA A 584 0.25 10.10 20.00
C ALA A 584 0.83 8.92 20.81
N VAL A 585 0.89 9.06 22.13
CA VAL A 585 1.21 7.94 23.02
C VAL A 585 0.08 6.91 22.92
N ASP A 586 0.41 5.65 22.64
CA ASP A 586 -0.56 4.56 22.59
C ASP A 586 -1.02 4.26 24.03
N GLU A 587 -2.25 4.53 24.41
CA GLU A 587 -2.75 4.23 25.76
C GLU A 587 -3.42 2.86 25.86
N THR A 588 -3.45 2.08 24.77
CA THR A 588 -4.07 0.75 24.79
C THR A 588 -3.23 -0.24 25.60
N LEU A 589 -3.91 -1.20 26.21
CA LEU A 589 -3.28 -2.20 27.09
C LEU A 589 -2.53 -1.60 28.31
N LEU A 590 -2.88 -0.38 28.72
CA LEU A 590 -2.46 0.22 30.00
C LEU A 590 -3.49 -0.02 31.11
N VAL A 591 -3.00 -0.38 32.29
CA VAL A 591 -3.78 -0.57 33.51
C VAL A 591 -3.10 0.15 34.68
N GLN A 592 -3.87 0.94 35.43
CA GLN A 592 -3.44 1.58 36.67
C GLN A 592 -3.92 0.73 37.86
N ILE A 593 -2.99 0.16 38.61
CA ILE A 593 -3.27 -0.61 39.83
C ILE A 593 -3.17 0.33 41.04
N ASN A 594 -4.20 0.34 41.89
CA ASN A 594 -4.29 1.20 43.09
C ASN A 594 -4.60 0.36 44.34
N GLU A 595 -4.31 0.89 45.54
CA GLU A 595 -4.54 0.18 46.81
C GLU A 595 -6.04 -0.01 47.07
N ASP A 596 -6.78 1.08 47.29
CA ASP A 596 -8.21 1.03 47.64
C ASP A 596 -9.05 1.96 46.76
N LEU A 597 -9.97 1.39 45.97
CA LEU A 597 -10.94 2.12 45.17
C LEU A 597 -12.38 1.77 45.61
N PRO A 598 -13.30 2.76 45.65
CA PRO A 598 -14.72 2.47 45.77
C PRO A 598 -15.23 1.74 44.52
N ARG A 599 -16.24 0.88 44.68
CA ARG A 599 -16.91 0.19 43.58
C ARG A 599 -18.41 0.18 43.83
N LEU A 600 -19.14 1.00 43.07
CA LEU A 600 -20.59 1.05 43.16
C LEU A 600 -21.20 -0.03 42.26
N GLU A 601 -21.90 -0.97 42.87
CA GLU A 601 -22.76 -1.95 42.21
C GLU A 601 -24.20 -1.45 42.25
N ILE A 602 -24.92 -1.61 41.14
CA ILE A 602 -26.26 -1.06 40.97
C ILE A 602 -27.24 -2.18 40.69
N GLU A 603 -28.33 -2.21 41.45
CA GLU A 603 -29.36 -3.24 41.39
C GLU A 603 -30.75 -2.57 41.26
N MET A 604 -31.64 -3.16 40.45
CA MET A 604 -33.04 -2.74 40.34
C MET A 604 -33.91 -3.57 41.31
N ILE A 605 -34.58 -2.93 42.27
CA ILE A 605 -35.33 -3.64 43.32
C ILE A 605 -36.72 -4.09 42.81
N HIS A 606 -37.37 -3.28 41.98
CA HIS A 606 -38.71 -3.55 41.43
C HIS A 606 -38.69 -3.35 39.91
N ALA A 607 -38.12 -4.33 39.20
CA ALA A 607 -37.94 -4.26 37.76
C ALA A 607 -39.25 -4.51 36.99
N THR A 608 -39.93 -3.45 36.55
CA THR A 608 -41.08 -3.56 35.64
C THR A 608 -40.61 -3.81 34.22
N SER A 609 -40.97 -4.95 33.62
CA SER A 609 -40.55 -5.33 32.26
C SER A 609 -41.55 -4.96 31.16
N GLU A 610 -42.83 -4.74 31.50
CA GLU A 610 -43.89 -4.40 30.54
C GLU A 610 -44.75 -3.25 31.06
N ALA A 611 -45.15 -2.34 30.17
CA ALA A 611 -45.99 -1.20 30.50
C ALA A 611 -46.73 -0.66 29.27
N PHE A 612 -47.75 0.18 29.49
CA PHE A 612 -48.49 0.83 28.41
C PHE A 612 -48.03 2.27 28.14
N VAL A 613 -48.19 2.75 26.91
CA VAL A 613 -48.01 4.19 26.60
C VAL A 613 -48.93 5.03 27.49
N GLY A 614 -48.36 6.06 28.13
CA GLY A 614 -49.02 6.93 29.09
C GLY A 614 -48.98 6.44 30.53
N GLU A 615 -48.52 5.21 30.80
CA GLU A 615 -48.34 4.72 32.16
C GLU A 615 -47.17 5.46 32.86
N ALA A 616 -47.34 5.76 34.15
CA ALA A 616 -46.29 6.39 34.96
C ALA A 616 -45.53 5.30 35.73
N LEU A 617 -44.31 4.99 35.28
CA LEU A 617 -43.48 3.95 35.88
C LEU A 617 -42.63 4.50 37.02
N ASN A 618 -42.81 3.93 38.21
CA ASN A 618 -41.97 4.20 39.37
C ASN A 618 -40.90 3.10 39.47
N LEU A 619 -39.63 3.47 39.29
CA LEU A 619 -38.48 2.56 39.32
C LEU A 619 -37.63 2.84 40.56
N THR A 620 -37.35 1.80 41.35
CA THR A 620 -36.46 1.90 42.52
C THR A 620 -35.13 1.23 42.23
N MET A 621 -34.04 1.97 42.43
CA MET A 621 -32.68 1.52 42.20
C MET A 621 -31.87 1.55 43.49
N ARG A 622 -31.20 0.44 43.81
CA ARG A 622 -30.23 0.35 44.91
C ARG A 622 -28.82 0.53 44.38
N ILE A 623 -28.06 1.42 45.01
CA ILE A 623 -26.64 1.64 44.73
C ILE A 623 -25.87 1.21 45.96
N HIS A 624 -25.05 0.17 45.83
CA HIS A 624 -24.31 -0.45 46.92
C HIS A 624 -22.79 -0.34 46.70
N ASN A 625 -22.06 0.17 47.67
CA ASN A 625 -20.59 0.29 47.57
C ASN A 625 -19.90 -0.98 48.07
N LYS A 626 -19.51 -1.87 47.15
CA LYS A 626 -18.71 -3.07 47.45
C LYS A 626 -17.19 -2.81 47.50
N GLY A 627 -16.74 -1.58 47.26
CA GLY A 627 -15.33 -1.23 47.28
C GLY A 627 -14.78 -1.06 48.70
N ALA A 628 -13.44 -1.06 48.82
CA ALA A 628 -12.74 -0.91 50.10
C ALA A 628 -12.67 0.54 50.62
N ALA A 629 -13.18 1.51 49.87
CA ALA A 629 -13.15 2.94 50.20
C ALA A 629 -14.54 3.59 50.04
N PRO A 630 -14.84 4.70 50.74
CA PRO A 630 -16.10 5.43 50.56
C PRO A 630 -16.18 6.09 49.17
N ALA A 631 -17.38 6.15 48.62
CA ALA A 631 -17.67 6.77 47.33
C ALA A 631 -18.50 8.05 47.54
N ARG A 632 -18.04 9.19 47.04
CA ARG A 632 -18.86 10.40 46.97
C ARG A 632 -19.50 10.49 45.59
N LEU A 633 -20.74 10.06 45.44
CA LEU A 633 -21.53 10.28 44.23
C LEU A 633 -21.73 11.78 44.03
N VAL A 634 -21.49 12.27 42.82
CA VAL A 634 -21.54 13.71 42.50
C VAL A 634 -22.54 13.99 41.38
N GLU A 635 -22.59 13.11 40.38
CA GLU A 635 -23.39 13.32 39.18
C GLU A 635 -23.99 12.00 38.68
N ILE A 636 -25.18 12.11 38.10
CA ILE A 636 -25.87 11.01 37.43
C ILE A 636 -26.26 11.49 36.04
N LEU A 637 -25.88 10.73 35.02
CA LEU A 637 -26.37 10.91 33.67
C LEU A 637 -27.48 9.89 33.40
N ARG A 638 -28.53 10.29 32.69
CA ARG A 638 -29.69 9.43 32.39
C ARG A 638 -30.21 9.63 30.98
N GLU A 639 -30.71 8.55 30.39
CA GLU A 639 -31.48 8.56 29.15
C GLU A 639 -32.63 7.55 29.28
N PRO A 640 -33.88 7.89 28.90
CA PRO A 640 -34.32 9.18 28.40
C PRO A 640 -34.39 10.26 29.51
N THR A 641 -34.25 11.53 29.12
CA THR A 641 -34.22 12.68 30.04
C THR A 641 -35.50 12.91 30.84
N ASN A 642 -36.63 12.35 30.39
CA ASN A 642 -37.93 12.38 31.06
C ASN A 642 -38.09 11.30 32.16
N CYS A 643 -37.05 10.53 32.46
CA CYS A 643 -36.92 9.75 33.69
C CYS A 643 -36.48 10.69 34.83
N ILE A 644 -37.37 11.03 35.75
CA ILE A 644 -37.12 12.08 36.76
C ILE A 644 -36.79 11.45 38.11
N LEU A 645 -35.84 12.02 38.84
CA LEU A 645 -35.51 11.61 40.20
C LEU A 645 -36.47 12.24 41.22
N GLY A 646 -37.07 11.42 42.08
CA GLY A 646 -37.96 11.84 43.16
C GLY A 646 -39.41 12.12 42.74
N SER A 647 -40.26 12.39 43.73
CA SER A 647 -41.69 12.72 43.54
C SER A 647 -41.92 14.24 43.55
N ASP A 648 -42.51 14.79 42.49
CA ASP A 648 -42.94 16.19 42.45
C ASP A 648 -44.31 16.36 43.13
N THR A 649 -44.42 17.37 44.01
CA THR A 649 -45.64 17.68 44.75
C THR A 649 -46.58 18.63 44.01
N LYS A 650 -46.12 19.30 42.94
CA LYS A 650 -46.95 20.20 42.13
C LYS A 650 -47.58 19.43 40.98
N GLU A 651 -48.88 19.62 40.75
CA GLU A 651 -49.60 18.98 39.65
C GLU A 651 -50.16 20.02 38.66
N ILE A 652 -49.97 19.78 37.36
CA ILE A 652 -50.54 20.56 36.26
C ILE A 652 -51.83 19.90 35.73
N GLY A 653 -52.76 20.70 35.18
CA GLY A 653 -54.01 20.23 34.57
C GLY A 653 -55.28 20.54 35.36
N LEU A 654 -55.14 21.13 36.56
CA LEU A 654 -56.26 21.52 37.42
C LEU A 654 -56.37 23.04 37.62
N GLN A 655 -55.25 23.74 37.58
CA GLN A 655 -55.13 25.19 37.80
C GLN A 655 -54.06 25.75 36.86
N ASP A 656 -54.02 27.07 36.72
CA ASP A 656 -53.03 27.73 35.88
C ASP A 656 -51.63 27.65 36.52
N HIS A 657 -50.61 27.53 35.68
CA HIS A 657 -49.22 27.41 36.11
C HIS A 657 -48.31 28.31 35.27
N THR A 658 -47.14 28.63 35.82
CA THR A 658 -46.08 29.30 35.08
C THR A 658 -45.10 28.24 34.55
N LEU A 659 -44.91 28.24 33.24
CA LEU A 659 -43.97 27.36 32.53
C LEU A 659 -42.70 28.14 32.17
N PRO A 660 -41.55 27.44 32.08
CA PRO A 660 -40.33 28.09 31.63
C PRO A 660 -40.48 28.55 30.18
N ALA A 661 -39.85 29.68 29.85
CA ALA A 661 -39.85 30.20 28.49
C ALA A 661 -39.06 29.31 27.51
N GLN A 662 -38.05 28.61 28.03
CA GLN A 662 -37.19 27.69 27.31
C GLN A 662 -36.90 26.47 28.18
N TYR A 663 -36.80 25.29 27.57
CA TYR A 663 -36.40 24.07 28.26
C TYR A 663 -35.47 23.25 27.37
N VAL A 664 -34.28 22.93 27.87
CA VAL A 664 -33.32 22.06 27.19
C VAL A 664 -33.26 20.74 27.96
N PRO A 665 -33.74 19.63 27.36
CA PRO A 665 -33.61 18.31 27.97
C PRO A 665 -32.15 18.01 28.29
N THR A 666 -31.86 17.78 29.56
CA THR A 666 -30.49 17.59 30.05
C THR A 666 -30.38 16.19 30.66
N ALA A 667 -29.50 15.35 30.10
CA ALA A 667 -29.20 14.02 30.63
C ALA A 667 -28.51 14.09 32.00
N LYS A 668 -27.83 15.21 32.27
CA LYS A 668 -27.00 15.45 33.45
C LYS A 668 -27.80 15.93 34.65
N LEU A 669 -27.69 15.20 35.75
CA LEU A 669 -28.28 15.50 37.05
C LEU A 669 -27.18 15.60 38.10
N PHE A 670 -27.09 16.73 38.80
CA PHE A 670 -26.25 16.86 39.98
C PHE A 670 -26.90 16.13 41.16
N TYR A 671 -26.18 15.21 41.80
CA TYR A 671 -26.65 14.45 42.94
C TYR A 671 -25.47 14.13 43.85
N GLU A 672 -25.39 14.81 44.99
CA GLU A 672 -24.30 14.64 45.94
C GLU A 672 -24.73 13.73 47.09
N ALA A 673 -24.07 12.57 47.21
CA ALA A 673 -24.28 11.62 48.30
C ALA A 673 -22.98 10.89 48.62
N GLU A 674 -22.72 10.63 49.91
CA GLU A 674 -21.58 9.83 50.35
C GLU A 674 -22.06 8.43 50.74
N ILE A 675 -21.47 7.41 50.10
CA ILE A 675 -21.78 5.99 50.30
C ILE A 675 -20.55 5.34 50.91
N ALA A 676 -20.60 5.09 52.22
CA ALA A 676 -19.50 4.42 52.93
C ALA A 676 -19.32 2.97 52.43
N GLN A 677 -18.20 2.34 52.80
CA GLN A 677 -17.95 0.94 52.50
C GLN A 677 -19.11 0.06 52.99
N ASP A 678 -19.57 -0.86 52.14
CA ASP A 678 -20.63 -1.82 52.41
C ASP A 678 -22.00 -1.18 52.76
N GLN A 679 -22.19 0.09 52.40
CA GLN A 679 -23.48 0.79 52.53
C GLN A 679 -24.21 0.86 51.18
N SER A 680 -25.53 1.08 51.27
CA SER A 680 -26.41 1.22 50.12
C SER A 680 -27.28 2.47 50.22
N ILE A 681 -27.61 3.09 49.09
CA ILE A 681 -28.66 4.10 48.98
C ILE A 681 -29.72 3.64 47.97
N GLU A 682 -30.95 4.11 48.13
CA GLU A 682 -32.06 3.82 47.21
C GLU A 682 -32.53 5.12 46.55
N LEU A 683 -32.68 5.09 45.22
CA LEU A 683 -33.17 6.20 44.40
C LEU A 683 -34.48 5.80 43.73
N GLU A 684 -35.49 6.66 43.86
CA GLU A 684 -36.79 6.51 43.22
C GLU A 684 -36.88 7.38 41.97
N TRP A 685 -37.24 6.76 40.85
CA TRP A 685 -37.35 7.39 39.54
C TRP A 685 -38.77 7.28 39.01
N THR A 686 -39.28 8.36 38.40
CA THR A 686 -40.56 8.35 37.70
C THR A 686 -40.32 8.53 36.20
N LEU A 687 -40.75 7.57 35.38
CA LEU A 687 -40.64 7.60 33.93
C LEU A 687 -42.04 7.68 33.28
N SER A 688 -42.22 8.68 32.42
CA SER A 688 -43.41 8.79 31.55
C SER A 688 -43.15 8.08 30.22
N LEU A 689 -44.02 7.14 29.83
CA LEU A 689 -43.89 6.41 28.56
C LEU A 689 -44.65 7.13 27.45
N LEU A 690 -43.93 7.68 26.47
CA LEU A 690 -44.52 8.57 25.44
C LEU A 690 -44.80 7.88 24.10
N THR A 691 -44.13 6.78 23.80
CA THR A 691 -44.20 6.09 22.50
C THR A 691 -44.28 4.58 22.66
N PRO A 692 -44.97 3.84 21.75
CA PRO A 692 -45.09 2.38 21.80
C PRO A 692 -43.84 1.70 21.23
N VAL A 693 -42.67 2.02 21.78
CA VAL A 693 -41.38 1.46 21.39
C VAL A 693 -40.67 1.02 22.66
N ASP A 694 -40.07 -0.17 22.65
CA ASP A 694 -39.27 -0.66 23.76
C ASP A 694 -38.21 0.37 24.17
N ILE A 695 -38.20 0.72 25.45
CA ILE A 695 -37.30 1.74 26.00
C ILE A 695 -36.21 1.03 26.81
N CYS A 696 -34.96 1.41 26.54
CA CYS A 696 -33.84 1.11 27.43
C CYS A 696 -33.52 2.38 28.21
N VAL A 697 -33.75 2.34 29.52
CA VAL A 697 -33.35 3.40 30.43
C VAL A 697 -31.91 3.14 30.84
N GLU A 698 -31.04 4.12 30.66
CA GLU A 698 -29.60 4.01 30.91
C GLU A 698 -29.18 5.05 31.95
N TRP A 699 -28.34 4.64 32.89
CA TRP A 699 -27.78 5.51 33.93
C TRP A 699 -26.27 5.37 34.01
N LEU A 700 -25.60 6.51 34.18
CA LEU A 700 -24.17 6.59 34.42
C LEU A 700 -23.92 7.42 35.68
N PHE A 701 -23.35 6.76 36.69
CA PHE A 701 -23.05 7.33 38.00
C PHE A 701 -21.60 7.80 38.04
N LEU A 702 -21.36 9.08 38.28
CA LEU A 702 -20.03 9.68 38.45
C LEU A 702 -19.79 9.91 39.95
N TYR A 703 -18.84 9.17 40.51
CA TYR A 703 -18.49 9.25 41.92
C TYR A 703 -17.00 9.49 42.11
N LYS A 704 -16.65 10.16 43.21
CA LYS A 704 -15.28 10.48 43.58
C LYS A 704 -14.80 9.55 44.68
N CYS A 705 -13.56 9.09 44.55
CA CYS A 705 -12.85 8.42 45.64
C CYS A 705 -12.23 9.45 46.61
N PRO A 706 -11.71 9.03 47.78
CA PRO A 706 -11.04 9.91 48.75
C PRO A 706 -9.87 10.70 48.15
N GLN A 707 -9.19 10.15 47.14
CA GLN A 707 -8.11 10.82 46.41
C GLN A 707 -8.61 11.83 45.34
N ASN A 708 -9.91 12.19 45.37
CA ASN A 708 -10.57 13.13 44.47
C ASN A 708 -10.51 12.74 42.98
N ARG A 709 -10.27 11.45 42.67
CA ARG A 709 -10.39 10.92 41.31
C ARG A 709 -11.84 10.53 41.03
N THR A 710 -12.29 10.79 39.80
CA THR A 710 -13.64 10.43 39.34
C THR A 710 -13.64 9.01 38.78
N LEU A 711 -14.54 8.19 39.27
CA LEU A 711 -14.86 6.84 38.84
C LEU A 711 -16.30 6.77 38.35
N THR A 712 -16.65 5.70 37.66
CA THR A 712 -17.96 5.56 37.03
C THR A 712 -18.56 4.17 37.19
N SER A 713 -19.89 4.10 37.25
CA SER A 713 -20.66 2.85 37.25
C SER A 713 -21.89 2.98 36.34
N PHE A 714 -22.29 1.88 35.69
CA PHE A 714 -23.41 1.81 34.76
C PHE A 714 -24.61 1.08 35.34
N ALA A 715 -25.81 1.48 34.94
CA ALA A 715 -26.98 0.63 34.98
C ALA A 715 -27.83 0.80 33.73
N GLN A 716 -28.53 -0.27 33.34
CA GLN A 716 -29.55 -0.21 32.30
C GLN A 716 -30.77 -1.04 32.70
N HIS A 717 -31.96 -0.60 32.29
CA HIS A 717 -33.21 -1.31 32.49
C HIS A 717 -34.06 -1.23 31.22
N ARG A 718 -34.60 -2.37 30.77
CA ARG A 718 -35.43 -2.43 29.55
C ARG A 718 -36.89 -2.62 29.90
N VAL A 719 -37.74 -1.85 29.23
CA VAL A 719 -39.19 -1.89 29.37
C VAL A 719 -39.81 -2.10 27.99
N ASN A 720 -40.62 -3.15 27.85
CA ASN A 720 -41.46 -3.38 26.69
C ASN A 720 -42.70 -2.47 26.78
N VAL A 721 -42.89 -1.60 25.78
CA VAL A 721 -43.95 -0.58 25.81
C VAL A 721 -45.04 -0.90 24.78
N LYS A 722 -46.25 -1.20 25.26
CA LYS A 722 -47.40 -1.55 24.43
C LYS A 722 -48.28 -0.32 24.12
N PRO A 723 -48.85 -0.22 22.90
CA PRO A 723 -49.82 0.82 22.59
C PRO A 723 -51.08 0.67 23.46
N LEU A 724 -51.72 1.79 23.79
CA LEU A 724 -52.92 1.80 24.62
C LEU A 724 -53.99 2.74 24.07
N LEU A 725 -53.74 4.04 24.16
CA LEU A 725 -54.70 5.08 23.78
C LEU A 725 -54.05 6.02 22.78
N VAL A 726 -54.67 6.19 21.62
CA VAL A 726 -54.26 7.15 20.59
C VAL A 726 -55.32 8.23 20.49
N GLY A 727 -54.89 9.49 20.33
CA GLY A 727 -55.79 10.63 20.19
C GLY A 727 -55.46 11.45 18.95
N ASN A 728 -56.50 11.82 18.21
CA ASN A 728 -56.43 12.73 17.06
C ASN A 728 -57.31 13.95 17.32
N ILE A 729 -56.85 15.13 16.92
CA ILE A 729 -57.58 16.39 17.13
C ILE A 729 -57.77 17.07 15.77
N ALA A 730 -59.03 17.26 15.38
CA ALA A 730 -59.40 18.09 14.24
C ALA A 730 -60.15 19.31 14.76
N TYR A 731 -59.90 20.50 14.22
CA TYR A 731 -60.57 21.73 14.68
C TYR A 731 -61.03 22.58 13.50
N LYS A 732 -62.08 23.37 13.74
CA LYS A 732 -62.58 24.38 12.80
C LYS A 732 -62.89 25.68 13.51
N PRO A 733 -62.63 26.84 12.88
CA PRO A 733 -63.03 28.13 13.43
C PRO A 733 -64.56 28.26 13.46
N THR A 734 -65.08 28.91 14.50
CA THR A 734 -66.49 29.29 14.59
C THR A 734 -66.69 30.76 14.17
N GLN A 735 -67.94 31.22 14.09
CA GLN A 735 -68.26 32.62 13.81
C GLN A 735 -67.84 33.58 14.94
N GLN A 736 -67.52 33.07 16.14
CA GLN A 736 -67.21 33.86 17.34
C GLN A 736 -65.78 33.61 17.83
N LEU A 737 -64.73 34.00 17.07
CA LEU A 737 -63.30 33.97 17.48
C LEU A 737 -62.89 32.81 18.42
N SER A 738 -63.44 31.63 18.17
CA SER A 738 -63.30 30.41 18.97
C SER A 738 -63.22 29.24 18.00
N TYR A 739 -62.78 28.10 18.49
CA TYR A 739 -62.59 26.89 17.70
C TYR A 739 -63.46 25.78 18.27
N LEU A 740 -64.10 25.03 17.38
CA LEU A 740 -64.70 23.75 17.74
C LEU A 740 -63.69 22.66 17.38
N ALA A 741 -63.13 22.01 18.40
CA ALA A 741 -62.24 20.87 18.26
C ALA A 741 -63.02 19.56 18.47
N LEU A 742 -62.78 18.59 17.59
CA LEU A 742 -63.21 17.21 17.70
C LEU A 742 -61.98 16.38 18.06
N MET A 743 -61.94 15.90 19.30
CA MET A 743 -60.93 14.96 19.76
C MET A 743 -61.46 13.53 19.62
N THR A 744 -60.85 12.75 18.74
CA THR A 744 -61.12 11.32 18.58
C THR A 744 -60.11 10.53 19.40
N LEU A 745 -60.57 9.79 20.40
CA LEU A 745 -59.76 8.86 21.17
C LEU A 745 -60.07 7.43 20.72
N GLU A 746 -59.02 6.65 20.46
CA GLU A 746 -59.10 5.25 20.03
C GLU A 746 -58.30 4.37 21.00
N ASN A 747 -58.94 3.35 21.54
CA ASN A 747 -58.29 2.30 22.31
C ASN A 747 -57.66 1.30 21.35
N GLN A 748 -56.34 1.20 21.34
CA GLN A 748 -55.60 0.25 20.48
C GLN A 748 -55.20 -1.03 21.22
N SER A 749 -55.61 -1.18 22.47
CA SER A 749 -55.30 -2.33 23.29
C SER A 749 -56.46 -3.32 23.37
N ASP A 750 -56.15 -4.52 23.84
CA ASP A 750 -57.14 -5.54 24.19
C ASP A 750 -57.79 -5.28 25.57
N GLU A 751 -57.35 -4.26 26.30
CA GLU A 751 -57.86 -3.88 27.61
C GLU A 751 -59.03 -2.90 27.49
N ASN A 752 -59.94 -2.91 28.45
CA ASN A 752 -60.96 -1.87 28.55
C ASN A 752 -60.40 -0.64 29.28
N ILE A 753 -60.57 0.54 28.70
CA ILE A 753 -60.04 1.80 29.23
C ILE A 753 -61.19 2.63 29.79
N ASN A 754 -61.03 3.12 31.02
CA ASN A 754 -61.87 4.18 31.57
C ASN A 754 -61.17 5.53 31.38
N ILE A 755 -61.88 6.52 30.85
CA ILE A 755 -61.37 7.90 30.73
C ILE A 755 -61.76 8.67 31.99
N ASP A 756 -60.82 8.85 32.90
CA ASP A 756 -61.04 9.44 34.23
C ASP A 756 -61.14 10.97 34.18
N GLY A 757 -60.49 11.60 33.19
CA GLY A 757 -60.51 13.04 33.02
C GLY A 757 -59.76 13.50 31.78
N ILE A 758 -60.15 14.67 31.27
CA ILE A 758 -59.47 15.35 30.17
C ILE A 758 -59.21 16.79 30.58
N SER A 759 -57.98 17.25 30.42
CA SER A 759 -57.56 18.63 30.64
C SER A 759 -56.88 19.19 29.40
N LEU A 760 -57.11 20.46 29.11
CA LEU A 760 -56.40 21.24 28.08
C LEU A 760 -55.37 22.13 28.76
N LEU A 761 -54.17 22.18 28.18
CA LEU A 761 -53.08 23.08 28.57
C LEU A 761 -52.72 23.96 27.37
N SER A 762 -52.68 25.27 27.56
CA SER A 762 -52.29 26.20 26.50
C SER A 762 -51.80 27.53 27.06
N SER A 763 -50.96 28.24 26.31
CA SER A 763 -50.55 29.61 26.63
C SER A 763 -51.60 30.67 26.28
N GLN A 764 -52.60 30.34 25.44
CA GLN A 764 -53.62 31.30 24.98
C GLN A 764 -55.06 30.84 25.12
N TRP A 765 -55.30 29.54 25.10
CA TRP A 765 -56.63 28.98 24.91
C TRP A 765 -57.18 28.37 26.20
N ARG A 766 -58.50 28.48 26.38
CA ARG A 766 -59.25 27.71 27.38
C ARG A 766 -60.31 26.88 26.68
N ALA A 767 -60.65 25.75 27.28
CA ALA A 767 -61.73 24.89 26.78
C ALA A 767 -62.94 24.89 27.72
N SER A 768 -64.11 24.73 27.12
CA SER A 768 -65.37 24.46 27.80
C SER A 768 -65.94 23.10 27.37
N THR A 769 -66.68 22.46 28.30
CA THR A 769 -67.10 21.06 28.25
C THR A 769 -68.28 20.78 27.31
N GLN A 770 -68.29 19.62 26.64
CA GLN A 770 -69.51 18.92 26.20
C GLN A 770 -69.45 17.42 26.57
N ALA A 771 -70.63 16.81 26.82
CA ALA A 771 -70.76 15.46 27.34
C ALA A 771 -70.27 14.39 26.35
N GLY A 772 -69.50 13.41 26.83
CA GLY A 772 -68.98 12.26 26.06
C GLY A 772 -68.98 10.97 26.86
N SER A 773 -68.67 9.84 26.21
CA SER A 773 -68.58 8.50 26.84
C SER A 773 -67.45 8.44 27.88
N TYR A 774 -67.59 7.57 28.89
CA TYR A 774 -66.67 7.41 30.02
C TYR A 774 -65.85 6.11 29.94
N LYS A 775 -66.29 5.17 29.12
CA LYS A 775 -65.68 3.86 28.93
C LYS A 775 -65.42 3.62 27.44
N LEU A 776 -64.24 3.11 27.14
CA LEU A 776 -63.80 2.77 25.80
C LEU A 776 -63.41 1.29 25.81
N ASP A 777 -64.26 0.44 25.23
CA ASP A 777 -63.95 -0.98 25.13
C ASP A 777 -62.78 -1.20 24.15
N ASN A 778 -62.24 -2.42 24.10
CA ASN A 778 -61.13 -2.77 23.22
C ASN A 778 -61.39 -2.40 21.75
N HIS A 779 -60.40 -1.80 21.10
CA HIS A 779 -60.47 -1.39 19.68
C HIS A 779 -61.61 -0.43 19.31
N GLN A 780 -62.22 0.25 20.30
CA GLN A 780 -63.24 1.26 20.06
C GLN A 780 -62.67 2.67 19.98
N SER A 781 -63.39 3.54 19.27
CA SER A 781 -63.15 4.97 19.25
C SER A 781 -64.33 5.77 19.77
N THR A 782 -64.05 6.91 20.39
CA THR A 782 -65.03 7.87 20.88
C THR A 782 -64.61 9.28 20.50
N ASN A 783 -65.58 10.17 20.35
CA ASN A 783 -65.35 11.56 19.97
C ASN A 783 -65.79 12.49 21.10
N TYR A 784 -64.97 13.50 21.39
CA TYR A 784 -65.28 14.61 22.28
C TYR A 784 -65.31 15.89 21.48
N ALA A 785 -66.45 16.58 21.51
CA ALA A 785 -66.56 17.94 20.99
C ALA A 785 -66.13 18.92 22.09
N ILE A 786 -65.19 19.80 21.78
CA ILE A 786 -64.55 20.70 22.73
C ILE A 786 -64.64 22.11 22.14
N SER A 787 -65.29 23.02 22.87
CA SER A 787 -65.27 24.43 22.50
C SER A 787 -64.02 25.06 23.09
N ILE A 788 -63.23 25.73 22.26
CA ILE A 788 -61.97 26.34 22.62
C ILE A 788 -62.07 27.83 22.38
N GLU A 789 -61.98 28.58 23.46
CA GLU A 789 -62.14 30.03 23.50
C GLU A 789 -60.83 30.69 23.91
N ARG A 790 -60.64 31.92 23.44
CA ARG A 790 -59.43 32.68 23.72
C ARG A 790 -59.43 33.16 25.17
N ALA A 791 -58.43 32.76 25.95
CA ALA A 791 -58.29 33.15 27.36
C ALA A 791 -57.65 34.52 27.53
N ALA A 792 -56.70 34.86 26.66
CA ALA A 792 -55.99 36.13 26.66
C ALA A 792 -55.54 36.51 25.24
N THR A 793 -55.13 37.76 25.03
CA THR A 793 -54.40 38.21 23.84
C THR A 793 -52.89 38.33 24.13
N PRO A 794 -52.12 37.24 24.22
CA PRO A 794 -50.71 37.38 24.54
C PRO A 794 -49.88 37.63 23.27
N ARG A 795 -48.75 38.28 23.51
CA ARG A 795 -47.68 38.48 22.54
C ARG A 795 -46.89 37.18 22.45
N ASP A 796 -46.76 36.62 21.26
CA ASP A 796 -45.85 35.50 21.03
C ASP A 796 -44.41 36.04 20.86
N GLU A 797 -43.47 35.48 21.63
CA GLU A 797 -42.05 35.89 21.60
C GLU A 797 -41.17 34.94 20.76
N THR A 798 -41.79 33.99 20.05
CA THR A 798 -41.11 33.00 19.19
C THR A 798 -40.31 33.66 18.09
N ILE A 799 -40.88 34.62 17.35
CA ILE A 799 -40.15 35.30 16.27
C ILE A 799 -38.96 36.10 16.84
N PRO A 800 -39.11 37.02 17.81
CA PRO A 800 -37.98 37.73 18.43
C PRO A 800 -36.85 36.81 18.92
N MET A 801 -37.21 35.70 19.54
CA MET A 801 -36.26 34.71 20.05
C MET A 801 -35.54 33.97 18.91
N ALA A 802 -36.28 33.49 17.90
CA ALA A 802 -35.72 32.83 16.73
C ALA A 802 -34.83 33.78 15.94
N LEU A 803 -35.25 35.04 15.81
CA LEU A 803 -34.46 36.09 15.21
C LEU A 803 -33.11 36.20 15.94
N ALA A 804 -33.11 36.48 17.24
CA ALA A 804 -31.87 36.64 18.03
C ALA A 804 -30.91 35.43 17.95
N ALA A 805 -31.43 34.21 17.82
CA ALA A 805 -30.62 33.00 17.72
C ALA A 805 -30.10 32.69 16.31
N ILE A 806 -30.92 32.90 15.27
CA ILE A 806 -30.63 32.50 13.88
C ILE A 806 -29.92 33.63 13.11
N GLY A 807 -30.22 34.90 13.42
CA GLY A 807 -29.66 36.08 12.77
C GLY A 807 -28.13 36.04 12.57
N PRO A 808 -27.33 35.67 13.58
CA PRO A 808 -25.87 35.55 13.45
C PRO A 808 -25.40 34.59 12.36
N LEU A 809 -26.12 33.49 12.12
CA LEU A 809 -25.79 32.53 11.05
C LEU A 809 -25.95 33.16 9.66
N LEU A 810 -26.97 34.01 9.50
CA LEU A 810 -27.29 34.70 8.25
C LEU A 810 -26.53 36.03 8.08
N GLY A 811 -25.58 36.33 8.98
CA GLY A 811 -24.74 37.53 8.93
C GLY A 811 -25.41 38.81 9.45
N GLN A 812 -26.54 38.67 10.15
CA GLN A 812 -27.25 39.78 10.80
C GLN A 812 -26.91 39.80 12.29
N SER A 813 -26.81 41.00 12.88
CA SER A 813 -26.55 41.17 14.30
C SER A 813 -27.77 41.79 14.96
N TRP A 814 -28.39 41.04 15.87
CA TRP A 814 -29.54 41.51 16.64
C TRP A 814 -29.26 41.45 18.14
N PRO A 815 -29.96 42.26 18.95
CA PRO A 815 -29.82 42.21 20.39
C PRO A 815 -30.10 40.80 20.92
N ALA A 816 -29.40 40.42 21.99
CA ALA A 816 -29.82 39.25 22.76
C ALA A 816 -31.26 39.47 23.23
N PHE A 817 -32.07 38.41 23.13
CA PHE A 817 -33.47 38.42 23.52
C PHE A 817 -33.69 37.29 24.53
N GLU A 818 -34.19 37.65 25.70
CA GLU A 818 -34.57 36.71 26.76
C GLU A 818 -36.09 36.71 26.89
N PRO A 819 -36.77 35.58 26.59
CA PRO A 819 -38.22 35.52 26.66
C PRO A 819 -38.72 35.46 28.10
N ALA A 820 -39.92 36.01 28.33
CA ALA A 820 -40.59 35.95 29.63
C ALA A 820 -41.17 34.54 29.92
N GLU A 821 -41.33 34.21 31.20
CA GLU A 821 -42.02 32.98 31.59
C GLU A 821 -43.44 32.91 31.03
N ILE A 822 -43.87 31.71 30.66
CA ILE A 822 -45.13 31.49 29.94
C ILE A 822 -46.23 31.15 30.93
N THR A 823 -47.30 31.94 30.94
CA THR A 823 -48.52 31.57 31.66
C THR A 823 -49.22 30.43 30.91
N CYS A 824 -49.40 29.29 31.57
CA CYS A 824 -50.16 28.15 31.06
C CYS A 824 -51.55 28.12 31.70
N TYR A 825 -52.57 28.29 30.88
CA TYR A 825 -53.96 28.17 31.25
C TYR A 825 -54.39 26.71 31.21
N ALA A 826 -54.87 26.21 32.35
CA ALA A 826 -55.42 24.86 32.42
C ALA A 826 -56.96 24.91 32.37
N SER A 827 -57.56 24.05 31.56
CA SER A 827 -59.01 23.91 31.46
C SER A 827 -59.43 22.47 31.68
N ARG A 828 -60.39 22.27 32.58
CA ARG A 828 -61.01 20.95 32.78
C ARG A 828 -62.09 20.74 31.72
N ILE A 829 -61.92 19.71 30.90
CA ILE A 829 -62.88 19.34 29.84
C ILE A 829 -63.78 18.19 30.28
N HIS A 830 -63.24 17.24 31.04
CA HIS A 830 -63.98 16.04 31.44
C HIS A 830 -63.55 15.50 32.81
N GLY A 831 -64.48 14.85 33.50
CA GLY A 831 -64.23 14.12 34.75
C GLY A 831 -63.72 14.99 35.89
N GLN A 832 -62.80 14.47 36.70
CA GLN A 832 -62.13 15.24 37.76
C GLN A 832 -61.01 16.16 37.23
N GLY A 833 -60.75 16.15 35.92
CA GLY A 833 -59.57 16.76 35.30
C GLY A 833 -58.36 15.82 35.38
N ALA A 834 -57.52 15.85 34.34
CA ALA A 834 -56.32 15.03 34.26
C ALA A 834 -55.13 15.80 34.87
N ALA A 835 -54.80 15.50 36.12
CA ALA A 835 -53.65 16.06 36.81
C ALA A 835 -52.41 15.20 36.59
N MET A 836 -51.25 15.79 36.33
CA MET A 836 -49.95 15.09 36.31
C MET A 836 -48.87 15.92 37.02
N PRO A 837 -47.81 15.30 37.56
CA PRO A 837 -46.73 16.05 38.18
C PRO A 837 -46.11 17.06 37.20
N LEU A 838 -45.89 18.29 37.64
CA LEU A 838 -45.45 19.41 36.80
C LEU A 838 -44.08 19.12 36.18
N ALA A 839 -43.14 18.57 36.94
CA ALA A 839 -41.82 18.16 36.45
C ALA A 839 -41.94 17.08 35.35
N SER A 840 -42.82 16.10 35.53
CA SER A 840 -43.09 15.07 34.53
C SER A 840 -43.68 15.64 33.25
N TYR A 841 -44.56 16.65 33.36
CA TYR A 841 -45.09 17.36 32.20
C TYR A 841 -43.97 18.13 31.49
N ILE A 842 -43.21 18.96 32.22
CA ILE A 842 -42.14 19.78 31.66
C ILE A 842 -41.12 18.91 30.93
N ALA A 843 -40.69 17.80 31.54
CA ALA A 843 -39.72 16.91 30.92
C ALA A 843 -40.27 16.15 29.71
N SER A 844 -41.53 15.70 29.77
CA SER A 844 -42.18 14.97 28.67
C SER A 844 -42.49 15.89 27.48
N HIS A 845 -43.08 17.05 27.75
CA HIS A 845 -43.33 18.10 26.76
C HIS A 845 -42.03 18.57 26.14
N GLY A 846 -41.03 18.89 26.97
CA GLY A 846 -39.72 19.33 26.51
C GLY A 846 -39.00 18.31 25.62
N LEU A 847 -39.15 17.01 25.91
CA LEU A 847 -38.59 15.94 25.06
C LEU A 847 -39.31 15.86 23.71
N LEU A 848 -40.65 15.92 23.69
CA LEU A 848 -41.44 15.93 22.46
C LEU A 848 -41.19 17.19 21.62
N ARG A 849 -41.09 18.34 22.27
CA ARG A 849 -40.75 19.63 21.68
C ARG A 849 -39.36 19.62 21.07
N ALA A 850 -38.36 19.14 21.79
CA ALA A 850 -36.99 19.02 21.27
C ALA A 850 -36.94 18.11 20.04
N LYS A 851 -37.66 16.98 20.07
CA LYS A 851 -37.78 16.06 18.92
C LYS A 851 -38.46 16.73 17.73
N TRP A 852 -39.58 17.40 17.94
CA TRP A 852 -40.29 18.13 16.88
C TRP A 852 -39.42 19.24 16.28
N VAL A 853 -38.71 20.01 17.10
CA VAL A 853 -37.77 21.05 16.64
C VAL A 853 -36.61 20.45 15.85
N GLU A 854 -36.08 19.30 16.27
CA GLU A 854 -35.01 18.60 15.57
C GLU A 854 -35.45 18.08 14.20
N GLU A 855 -36.65 17.49 14.10
CA GLU A 855 -37.22 17.00 12.84
C GLU A 855 -37.59 18.16 11.90
N THR A 856 -38.18 19.23 12.43
CA THR A 856 -38.66 20.39 11.66
C THR A 856 -37.54 21.32 11.21
N TYR A 857 -36.53 21.54 12.07
CA TYR A 857 -35.43 22.48 11.83
C TYR A 857 -34.07 21.78 11.78
N PHE A 858 -34.02 20.57 11.22
CA PHE A 858 -32.82 19.72 11.15
C PHE A 858 -31.59 20.43 10.55
N PHE A 859 -31.82 21.42 9.68
CA PHE A 859 -30.81 22.23 9.01
C PHE A 859 -30.12 23.27 9.91
N LEU A 860 -30.69 23.60 11.07
CA LEU A 860 -30.05 24.49 12.06
C LEU A 860 -29.11 23.70 12.98
N PRO A 861 -27.96 24.24 13.40
CA PRO A 861 -27.10 23.59 14.39
C PRO A 861 -27.84 23.28 15.71
N LYS A 862 -27.53 22.16 16.37
CA LYS A 862 -28.13 21.73 17.66
C LYS A 862 -28.11 22.85 18.72
N SER A 863 -26.98 23.55 18.85
CA SER A 863 -26.81 24.67 19.79
C SER A 863 -27.72 25.87 19.48
N VAL A 864 -28.13 26.05 18.22
CA VAL A 864 -29.04 27.11 17.79
C VAL A 864 -30.49 26.66 18.00
N ARG A 865 -30.83 25.42 17.65
CA ARG A 865 -32.16 24.84 17.89
C ARG A 865 -32.57 24.97 19.36
N GLN A 866 -31.66 24.69 20.29
CA GLN A 866 -31.90 24.73 21.74
C GLN A 866 -32.25 26.13 22.30
N ARG A 867 -31.95 27.21 21.55
CA ARG A 867 -32.12 28.59 21.99
C ARG A 867 -32.98 29.46 21.06
N ALA A 868 -33.54 28.87 19.99
CA ALA A 868 -34.27 29.61 18.96
C ALA A 868 -35.80 29.54 19.13
N PHE A 869 -36.33 28.57 19.85
CA PHE A 869 -37.77 28.34 19.97
C PHE A 869 -38.25 28.35 21.42
N LEU A 870 -39.45 28.88 21.64
CA LEU A 870 -40.12 28.84 22.94
C LEU A 870 -40.45 27.40 23.37
N PHE A 871 -40.60 27.22 24.68
CA PHE A 871 -41.07 25.98 25.27
C PHE A 871 -42.47 25.62 24.75
N VAL A 872 -43.43 26.56 24.75
CA VAL A 872 -44.78 26.39 24.20
C VAL A 872 -45.12 27.58 23.33
N GLU A 873 -45.58 27.36 22.09
CA GLU A 873 -46.02 28.45 21.19
C GLU A 873 -47.44 28.94 21.53
N SER A 874 -47.83 30.12 21.03
CA SER A 874 -49.15 30.69 21.33
C SER A 874 -50.34 29.91 20.78
N ASN A 875 -50.18 29.32 19.60
CA ASN A 875 -51.21 28.49 18.96
C ASN A 875 -51.08 27.02 19.37
N GLU A 876 -50.15 26.67 20.26
CA GLU A 876 -49.97 25.30 20.73
C GLU A 876 -50.95 24.96 21.86
N VAL A 877 -51.54 23.78 21.76
CA VAL A 877 -52.51 23.24 22.71
C VAL A 877 -52.18 21.78 22.98
N ASP A 878 -52.03 21.43 24.25
CA ASP A 878 -51.89 20.05 24.68
C ASP A 878 -53.18 19.56 25.35
N PHE A 879 -53.44 18.26 25.20
CA PHE A 879 -54.50 17.58 25.95
C PHE A 879 -53.90 16.49 26.82
N LEU A 880 -54.23 16.51 28.10
CA LEU A 880 -53.95 15.44 29.04
C LEU A 880 -55.19 14.57 29.19
N VAL A 881 -55.05 13.29 28.89
CA VAL A 881 -56.12 12.30 29.06
C VAL A 881 -55.73 11.34 30.16
N ALA A 882 -56.36 11.44 31.32
CA ALA A 882 -56.18 10.51 32.43
C ALA A 882 -57.04 9.27 32.21
N TRP A 883 -56.45 8.10 32.41
CA TRP A 883 -57.12 6.83 32.22
C TRP A 883 -56.79 5.82 33.31
N SER A 884 -57.70 4.87 33.51
CA SER A 884 -57.55 3.72 34.39
C SER A 884 -57.96 2.42 33.71
N LEU A 885 -57.24 1.35 34.03
CA LEU A 885 -57.53 -0.02 33.59
C LEU A 885 -58.26 -0.80 34.68
N SER A 886 -58.88 -1.91 34.29
CA SER A 886 -59.65 -2.77 35.20
C SER A 886 -58.80 -3.43 36.30
N ASP A 887 -57.50 -3.57 36.08
CA ASP A 887 -56.53 -4.14 37.04
C ASP A 887 -55.97 -3.10 38.04
N GLY A 888 -56.44 -1.85 37.96
CA GLY A 888 -56.03 -0.76 38.84
C GLY A 888 -54.84 0.06 38.36
N ARG A 889 -54.21 -0.29 37.23
CA ARG A 889 -53.19 0.57 36.59
C ARG A 889 -53.81 1.88 36.12
N LYS A 890 -53.02 2.95 36.21
CA LYS A 890 -53.43 4.31 35.87
C LYS A 890 -52.33 5.00 35.08
N GLY A 891 -52.72 5.90 34.18
CA GLY A 891 -51.78 6.68 33.39
C GLY A 891 -52.36 7.98 32.89
N ARG A 892 -51.52 8.75 32.20
CA ARG A 892 -51.91 9.95 31.44
C ARG A 892 -51.33 9.88 30.05
N THR A 893 -52.18 9.98 29.04
CA THR A 893 -51.75 10.17 27.65
C THR A 893 -51.67 11.67 27.37
N LEU A 894 -50.46 12.15 27.02
CA LEU A 894 -50.22 13.51 26.56
C LEU A 894 -50.39 13.57 25.04
N LEU A 895 -51.48 14.19 24.58
CA LEU A 895 -51.68 14.54 23.18
C LEU A 895 -51.02 15.91 22.94
N TYR A 896 -49.80 15.85 22.42
CA TYR A 896 -48.90 17.00 22.30
C TYR A 896 -49.17 17.84 21.04
N GLY A 897 -49.08 19.16 21.20
CA GLY A 897 -48.68 20.06 20.12
C GLY A 897 -49.74 20.39 19.06
N ALA A 898 -51.04 20.28 19.38
CA ALA A 898 -52.09 20.65 18.44
C ALA A 898 -52.04 22.17 18.15
N GLN A 899 -51.87 22.55 16.89
CA GLN A 899 -51.69 23.94 16.47
C GLN A 899 -53.05 24.60 16.17
N ILE A 900 -53.71 25.16 17.18
CA ILE A 900 -55.05 25.73 17.04
C ILE A 900 -54.97 27.23 16.74
N GLY A 901 -55.45 27.60 15.55
CA GLY A 901 -55.48 28.98 15.09
C GLY A 901 -54.12 29.55 14.71
N LEU A 902 -54.06 30.89 14.60
CA LEU A 902 -52.85 31.60 14.20
C LEU A 902 -51.97 31.91 15.41
N ARG A 903 -50.66 31.81 15.22
CA ARG A 903 -49.68 32.32 16.17
C ARG A 903 -49.83 33.84 16.32
N SER A 904 -49.73 34.34 17.55
CA SER A 904 -49.93 35.77 17.85
C SER A 904 -48.68 36.61 17.61
N ASP A 905 -48.17 36.55 16.38
CA ASP A 905 -46.96 37.22 15.94
C ASP A 905 -47.19 38.72 15.70
N HIS A 906 -46.19 39.55 16.03
CA HIS A 906 -46.27 40.98 15.73
C HIS A 906 -45.91 41.25 14.25
N PRO A 907 -46.70 42.04 13.49
CA PRO A 907 -46.45 42.27 12.06
C PRO A 907 -45.05 42.82 11.74
N ALA A 908 -44.50 43.68 12.62
CA ALA A 908 -43.16 44.23 12.45
C ALA A 908 -42.03 43.18 12.65
N GLU A 909 -42.29 42.10 13.37
CA GLU A 909 -41.35 41.00 13.61
C GLU A 909 -41.39 40.02 12.43
N LEU A 910 -42.58 39.72 11.91
CA LEU A 910 -42.78 38.98 10.66
C LEU A 910 -42.10 39.66 9.46
N ALA A 911 -42.24 40.99 9.33
CA ALA A 911 -41.58 41.74 8.26
C ALA A 911 -40.03 41.62 8.32
N LYS A 912 -39.46 41.55 9.53
CA LYS A 912 -38.01 41.34 9.72
C LYS A 912 -37.60 39.92 9.33
N LEU A 913 -38.39 38.91 9.70
CA LEU A 913 -38.15 37.53 9.31
C LEU A 913 -38.17 37.38 7.77
N ASN A 914 -39.21 37.91 7.11
CA ASN A 914 -39.34 37.87 5.65
C ASN A 914 -38.19 38.59 4.93
N SER A 915 -37.70 39.71 5.49
CA SER A 915 -36.58 40.44 4.89
C SER A 915 -35.28 39.61 4.81
N ILE A 916 -35.13 38.62 5.69
CA ILE A 916 -33.92 37.80 5.80
C ILE A 916 -34.04 36.49 5.03
N THR A 917 -35.25 35.98 4.88
CA THR A 917 -35.54 34.85 3.99
C THR A 917 -35.52 35.25 2.52
N ASP A 918 -36.01 36.45 2.18
CA ASP A 918 -36.16 36.88 0.78
C ASP A 918 -34.87 37.48 0.18
N THR A 919 -34.02 38.09 1.02
CA THR A 919 -32.73 38.66 0.59
C THR A 919 -31.59 38.25 1.51
N PRO A 920 -30.91 37.11 1.26
CA PRO A 920 -29.76 36.72 2.08
C PRO A 920 -28.64 37.75 1.90
N SER A 921 -28.18 38.37 2.99
CA SER A 921 -27.16 39.40 2.94
C SER A 921 -25.83 38.84 2.42
N THR A 922 -25.38 39.30 1.24
CA THR A 922 -24.13 38.89 0.59
C THR A 922 -22.91 39.67 1.09
N SER A 923 -23.09 40.62 2.00
CA SER A 923 -22.13 41.72 2.20
C SER A 923 -20.82 41.38 2.94
N ARG A 924 -20.62 40.14 3.42
CA ARG A 924 -19.43 39.77 4.24
C ARG A 924 -18.92 38.32 4.10
N ALA A 925 -19.11 37.65 2.95
CA ALA A 925 -18.55 36.30 2.75
C ALA A 925 -17.33 36.35 1.82
N LEU A 926 -16.17 35.90 2.33
CA LEU A 926 -14.89 35.87 1.59
C LEU A 926 -14.80 34.70 0.59
N TYR A 927 -15.67 33.70 0.74
CA TYR A 927 -15.69 32.46 -0.03
C TYR A 927 -17.07 32.17 -0.61
N ALA A 928 -17.12 31.68 -1.86
CA ALA A 928 -18.36 31.33 -2.54
C ALA A 928 -19.17 30.22 -1.85
N ALA A 929 -18.50 29.26 -1.19
CA ALA A 929 -19.14 28.19 -0.44
C ALA A 929 -20.00 28.72 0.72
N THR A 930 -19.49 29.70 1.47
CA THR A 930 -20.20 30.32 2.60
C THR A 930 -21.43 31.13 2.15
N VAL A 931 -21.41 31.69 0.94
CA VAL A 931 -22.59 32.37 0.36
C VAL A 931 -23.68 31.34 0.03
N LEU A 932 -23.28 30.20 -0.55
CA LEU A 932 -24.19 29.13 -0.94
C LEU A 932 -24.84 28.47 0.29
N GLU A 933 -24.06 28.19 1.34
CA GLU A 933 -24.59 27.66 2.62
C GLU A 933 -25.61 28.61 3.26
N LYS A 934 -25.35 29.93 3.25
CA LYS A 934 -26.28 30.93 3.79
C LYS A 934 -27.56 31.05 2.97
N ALA A 935 -27.46 30.94 1.65
CA ALA A 935 -28.63 30.97 0.77
C ALA A 935 -29.53 29.74 1.00
N GLN A 936 -28.93 28.55 1.11
CA GLN A 936 -29.65 27.32 1.44
C GLN A 936 -30.35 27.40 2.81
N LEU A 937 -29.66 27.94 3.82
CA LEU A 937 -30.25 28.11 5.15
C LEU A 937 -31.44 29.08 5.15
N ALA A 938 -31.35 30.17 4.38
CA ALA A 938 -32.44 31.14 4.23
C ALA A 938 -33.66 30.53 3.50
N GLU A 939 -33.43 29.75 2.44
CA GLU A 939 -34.46 29.03 1.69
C GLU A 939 -35.18 27.98 2.56
N GLN A 940 -34.43 27.19 3.34
CA GLN A 940 -35.03 26.22 4.25
C GLN A 940 -35.79 26.87 5.41
N LEU A 941 -35.32 28.03 5.89
CA LEU A 941 -36.03 28.81 6.89
C LEU A 941 -37.35 29.39 6.34
N SER A 942 -37.36 29.86 5.08
CA SER A 942 -38.57 30.40 4.44
C SER A 942 -39.65 29.34 4.23
N ALA A 943 -39.24 28.10 3.95
CA ALA A 943 -40.13 26.95 3.82
C ALA A 943 -40.56 26.34 5.17
N SER A 944 -39.94 26.74 6.29
CA SER A 944 -40.22 26.19 7.61
C SER A 944 -41.52 26.76 8.22
N PRO A 945 -42.14 26.06 9.19
CA PRO A 945 -43.31 26.58 9.90
C PRO A 945 -43.09 27.96 10.50
N LEU A 946 -41.86 28.33 10.90
CA LEU A 946 -41.56 29.64 11.48
C LEU A 946 -41.93 30.82 10.57
N ALA A 947 -41.74 30.69 9.26
CA ALA A 947 -41.97 31.74 8.25
C ALA A 947 -43.23 31.47 7.40
N ASN A 948 -43.64 30.21 7.28
CA ASN A 948 -44.78 29.79 6.46
C ASN A 948 -45.79 29.02 7.31
N PHE A 949 -46.78 29.74 7.85
CA PHE A 949 -47.94 29.13 8.49
C PHE A 949 -49.00 28.88 7.43
N GLY A 950 -49.46 27.64 7.28
CA GLY A 950 -50.51 27.30 6.32
C GLY A 950 -51.75 28.20 6.52
N ASP A 951 -52.16 28.89 5.46
CA ASP A 951 -53.37 29.71 5.44
C ASP A 951 -54.57 28.90 5.92
N CYS A 952 -55.09 29.20 7.11
CA CYS A 952 -56.35 28.62 7.59
C CYS A 952 -57.58 29.25 6.94
N ILE A 953 -57.42 30.02 5.86
CA ILE A 953 -58.53 30.53 5.08
C ILE A 953 -58.61 29.71 3.78
N SER A 954 -59.25 28.54 3.82
CA SER A 954 -59.96 28.08 2.63
C SER A 954 -61.14 29.04 2.44
N VAL A 955 -60.95 30.13 1.68
CA VAL A 955 -62.11 30.80 1.09
C VAL A 955 -62.66 29.80 0.09
N ASP A 956 -63.79 29.17 0.39
CA ASP A 956 -64.60 28.57 -0.66
C ASP A 956 -65.10 29.74 -1.52
N VAL A 957 -64.45 29.99 -2.65
CA VAL A 957 -64.76 31.08 -3.59
C VAL A 957 -66.07 30.82 -4.35
N ASP A 958 -66.80 29.74 -4.04
CA ASP A 958 -68.05 29.38 -4.74
C ASP A 958 -69.34 29.99 -4.17
N VAL A 959 -69.29 30.81 -3.10
CA VAL A 959 -70.51 31.43 -2.51
C VAL A 959 -70.55 32.96 -2.60
N LEU A 960 -69.48 33.63 -3.04
CA LEU A 960 -69.44 35.09 -3.16
C LEU A 960 -69.45 35.65 -4.59
N ILE A 961 -69.48 34.80 -5.62
CA ILE A 961 -69.59 35.22 -7.03
C ILE A 961 -71.03 35.17 -7.57
N ASN A 962 -71.98 34.54 -6.87
CA ASN A 962 -73.39 34.47 -7.30
C ASN A 962 -74.34 35.50 -6.67
N TRP A 963 -73.82 36.53 -5.98
CA TRP A 963 -74.65 37.60 -5.41
C TRP A 963 -74.42 39.00 -5.99
N VAL A 964 -73.59 39.14 -7.03
CA VAL A 964 -73.28 40.46 -7.65
C VAL A 964 -73.50 40.51 -9.18
N ILE A 965 -73.92 39.42 -9.84
CA ILE A 965 -74.28 39.45 -11.28
C ILE A 965 -75.61 38.73 -11.55
N GLY A 966 -76.66 39.14 -10.83
CA GLY A 966 -78.03 38.61 -10.97
C GLY A 966 -79.15 39.65 -10.78
N SER A 967 -78.83 40.94 -10.88
CA SER A 967 -79.82 42.04 -10.90
C SER A 967 -79.50 43.06 -11.99
N ALA A 968 -79.21 42.55 -13.18
CA ALA A 968 -79.35 43.23 -14.47
C ALA A 968 -79.41 42.17 -15.59
N LEU A 969 -80.41 41.27 -15.50
CA LEU A 969 -81.15 40.63 -16.60
C LEU A 969 -82.27 39.77 -16.04
#